data_AF-A0A0E0E6X2-F1
#
_entry.id   AF-A0A0E0E6X2-F1
#
_cell.length_a   1.000
_cell.length_b   1.000
_cell.length_c   1.000
_cell.angle_alpha   90.00
_cell.angle_beta   90.00
_cell.angle_gamma   90.00
#
_symmetry.space_group_name_H-M   'P 1'
#
loop_
_entity.id
_entity.type
_entity.pdbx_description
1 polymer ?
#
loop_
_entity_poly.entity_id
_entity_poly.type
_entity_poly.pdbx_seq_one_letter_code
_entity_poly.pdbx_strand_id
1 'polypeptide(L)'
;MMVVVMRRRMAAAAMLVLVAMAGGATVCAAQLRRNYYAGVCPNVESIVRGAVARKVQETFATVGATVRLFFHDCFVDGCDASVVVASAGNNTAEKDHPNNLSLAGDGFDTVIKAKAAVDAVPGCRDRVSCADILAMATRDAIALAGGPSYAVELGRLDGLRSTASSVNGRLPPPTFNLDQLTALFAANGLSQADMIALSAGHTVGFAHCNTFAGRIRGSSVDPTMSPRYAAQLQRSCPPNVDPRIAVTMDPVTPRAFDNQYFKNLQNGMGLLGSDQVLYSDPRSRPIVDSWAQSSAAFNQAFVTAMTKLGRVGSLVHLNLTKLEMLDLSYNGLVGKFPQQLGSMTSLQVLDVSYNNLNKDLVMAGELNNLCSLEILDLTNMEITGDMTMLIDGLPSQCAARKKLLELHLSYNNFTGALPNSRRRFTSLRMLDISSNNLIGSIPPGIGDLTSLVSLDLSYNDISGPLPTEVMHLLSLASLDLSSNRLSGSIPAEIGVLTNLTSLVLRNNTFSGVIREEHFAGLISLKNIDLSSNYLKFSMDSDWLPPFRLESAWLASCQIGPLFPSWLQWQHKIIEFDISSTGLMGKIPDWFWSTFSQATYLDMSQNQISGSLPAHLGDMAFEQLYLSSNQFTGPIPPFPRKINVLDISNNSFSGTLPPHLEAPELQTLLMYSNRIGGNIPQSICELQLLGDIDLSGNLLVGEIPQCSEISYNFLLLSNNTLSGKFPAFLQNCTGLQFLDLAWNKFFGSLPAWIGDFRDLQILRLSHNTFSGSIPAGITNLLSLQYLDLSDNNISGAIPWHLSNLTGMTMKGFQPFSGASMSSGLVTVELSGEIPNKIGTLQSLESLDLSKNKLSGGIPSSLSSLAFLSYLNLSYNNLSGMIPSGRQLDTLSANDPSLMYIGNEGLCGPPLQKNCSRNYTFIHSSKQEFKPMTFYFGFGIGLVVGIWVVFCVLLFNKIWMIAYFRLFDKLYDRVYVFLVGGTRMRKEEALSIAGHARKLLAAAVPAFCTGVIGARRRRRRTGGTAMVRGSGGEELAVIALVGLGFGAWAGWSLGSRGEGS
;
A
#
# COMPACT_ATOMS: atom_id res chain seq x y z
N MET A 1 7.53 17.37 -7.01
CA MET A 1 6.06 17.32 -6.77
C MET A 1 5.58 15.97 -6.18
N MET A 2 6.25 15.45 -5.15
CA MET A 2 5.95 14.16 -4.48
C MET A 2 5.77 14.32 -2.96
N VAL A 3 5.84 15.56 -2.47
CA VAL A 3 5.75 15.94 -1.05
C VAL A 3 4.33 16.41 -0.65
N VAL A 4 3.47 16.73 -1.63
CA VAL A 4 2.06 17.08 -1.40
C VAL A 4 1.16 15.83 -1.28
N VAL A 5 1.60 14.69 -1.82
CA VAL A 5 0.87 13.40 -1.73
C VAL A 5 1.26 12.60 -0.50
N MET A 6 2.51 12.72 -0.01
CA MET A 6 2.95 12.07 1.24
C MET A 6 2.35 12.73 2.49
N ARG A 7 2.15 14.07 2.48
CA ARG A 7 1.52 14.79 3.61
C ARG A 7 0.02 14.52 3.78
N ARG A 8 -0.68 13.98 2.76
CA ARG A 8 -2.06 13.49 2.89
C ARG A 8 -2.18 12.07 3.45
N ARG A 9 -1.10 11.28 3.45
CA ARG A 9 -1.10 9.89 3.97
C ARG A 9 -0.85 9.79 5.48
N MET A 10 -0.29 10.82 6.13
CA MET A 10 -0.09 10.82 7.59
C MET A 10 -1.26 11.45 8.38
N ALA A 11 -2.18 12.15 7.73
CA ALA A 11 -3.43 12.60 8.35
C ALA A 11 -4.55 11.53 8.29
N ALA A 12 -4.42 10.51 7.43
CA ALA A 12 -5.41 9.43 7.29
C ALA A 12 -5.17 8.23 8.24
N ALA A 13 -3.95 8.05 8.75
CA ALA A 13 -3.64 6.99 9.71
C ALA A 13 -4.17 7.29 11.13
N ALA A 14 -4.46 8.55 11.46
CA ALA A 14 -5.04 8.95 12.74
C ALA A 14 -6.58 8.80 12.81
N MET A 15 -7.24 8.42 11.71
CA MET A 15 -8.68 8.14 11.66
C MET A 15 -9.04 6.67 11.39
N LEU A 16 -8.05 5.76 11.38
CA LEU A 16 -8.26 4.32 11.12
C LEU A 16 -8.04 3.42 12.33
N VAL A 17 -7.72 3.97 13.50
CA VAL A 17 -7.65 3.23 14.77
C VAL A 17 -8.92 3.41 15.64
N LEU A 18 -9.87 4.25 15.23
CA LEU A 18 -11.12 4.50 15.96
C LEU A 18 -12.38 3.86 15.34
N VAL A 19 -12.25 3.08 14.25
CA VAL A 19 -13.39 2.36 13.63
C VAL A 19 -13.18 0.82 13.60
N ALA A 20 -12.16 0.30 14.27
CA ALA A 20 -11.93 -1.15 14.38
C ALA A 20 -12.74 -1.83 15.53
N MET A 21 -13.81 -1.21 16.03
CA MET A 21 -14.76 -1.82 16.96
C MET A 21 -16.20 -1.33 16.73
N ALA A 22 -16.75 -1.59 15.54
CA ALA A 22 -18.20 -1.77 15.36
C ALA A 22 -18.49 -2.18 13.91
N GLY A 23 -19.28 -3.25 13.74
CA GLY A 23 -20.03 -3.46 12.51
C GLY A 23 -19.45 -4.49 11.55
N GLY A 24 -19.51 -5.77 11.93
CA GLY A 24 -19.74 -6.81 10.93
C GLY A 24 -21.11 -6.58 10.31
N ALA A 25 -21.14 -6.05 9.08
CA ALA A 25 -22.33 -6.03 8.25
C ALA A 25 -21.95 -6.51 6.86
N THR A 26 -22.23 -7.78 6.62
CA THR A 26 -22.28 -8.36 5.28
C THR A 26 -23.26 -7.55 4.44
N VAL A 27 -22.77 -6.86 3.42
CA VAL A 27 -23.65 -6.30 2.37
C VAL A 27 -24.14 -7.47 1.53
N CYS A 28 -25.19 -8.11 2.01
CA CYS A 28 -26.00 -8.99 1.19
C CYS A 28 -26.74 -8.11 0.19
N ALA A 29 -26.77 -8.49 -1.10
CA ALA A 29 -27.79 -7.99 -2.02
C ALA A 29 -29.13 -7.99 -1.27
N ALA A 30 -29.90 -6.89 -1.35
CA ALA A 30 -31.16 -6.76 -0.63
C ALA A 30 -32.18 -7.76 -1.21
N GLN A 31 -32.08 -9.01 -0.78
CA GLN A 31 -33.00 -10.08 -1.11
C GLN A 31 -34.17 -10.00 -0.12
N LEU A 32 -35.38 -10.15 -0.64
CA LEU A 32 -36.58 -10.25 0.20
C LEU A 32 -36.36 -11.33 1.28
N ARG A 33 -36.73 -11.02 2.52
CA ARG A 33 -36.47 -11.88 3.68
C ARG A 33 -37.67 -11.91 4.62
N ARG A 34 -37.88 -13.05 5.30
CA ARG A 34 -39.07 -13.30 6.14
C ARG A 34 -39.17 -12.40 7.38
N ASN A 35 -38.03 -11.94 7.91
CA ASN A 35 -37.97 -11.16 9.16
C ASN A 35 -37.62 -9.68 8.92
N TYR A 36 -37.95 -9.13 7.75
CA TYR A 36 -37.50 -7.80 7.34
C TYR A 36 -37.85 -6.69 8.34
N TYR A 37 -39.08 -6.71 8.89
CA TYR A 37 -39.57 -5.72 9.84
C TYR A 37 -39.37 -6.09 11.32
N ALA A 38 -38.69 -7.19 11.65
CA ALA A 38 -38.62 -7.67 13.03
C ALA A 38 -38.04 -6.64 14.03
N GLY A 39 -37.12 -5.78 13.59
CA GLY A 39 -36.54 -4.71 14.41
C GLY A 39 -37.28 -3.36 14.35
N VAL A 40 -38.32 -3.24 13.51
CA VAL A 40 -39.00 -1.95 13.24
C VAL A 40 -40.50 -2.06 13.55
N CYS A 41 -41.17 -3.05 12.98
CA CYS A 41 -42.58 -3.35 13.23
C CYS A 41 -42.75 -4.86 13.51
N PRO A 42 -42.37 -5.35 14.71
CA PRO A 42 -42.32 -6.78 15.01
C PRO A 42 -43.68 -7.50 14.89
N ASN A 43 -44.79 -6.77 15.06
CA ASN A 43 -46.15 -7.32 15.01
C ASN A 43 -46.85 -7.12 13.65
N VAL A 44 -46.13 -6.69 12.60
CA VAL A 44 -46.72 -6.31 11.31
C VAL A 44 -47.65 -7.38 10.72
N GLU A 45 -47.21 -8.65 10.70
CA GLU A 45 -48.00 -9.75 10.14
C GLU A 45 -49.32 -9.97 10.91
N SER A 46 -49.31 -9.84 12.24
CA SER A 46 -50.50 -10.00 13.06
C SER A 46 -51.50 -8.84 12.86
N ILE A 47 -50.99 -7.62 12.68
CA ILE A 47 -51.81 -6.43 12.44
C ILE A 47 -52.52 -6.54 11.09
N VAL A 48 -51.76 -6.88 10.03
CA VAL A 48 -52.30 -7.08 8.68
C VAL A 48 -53.32 -8.21 8.69
N ARG A 49 -53.00 -9.37 9.29
CA ARG A 49 -53.94 -10.51 9.40
C ARG A 49 -55.23 -10.12 10.10
N GLY A 50 -55.17 -9.34 11.18
CA GLY A 50 -56.35 -8.85 11.89
C GLY A 50 -57.23 -7.93 11.05
N ALA A 51 -56.63 -7.07 10.23
CA ALA A 51 -57.37 -6.21 9.31
C ALA A 51 -58.03 -7.01 8.17
N VAL A 52 -57.31 -7.96 7.59
CA VAL A 52 -57.81 -8.85 6.52
C VAL A 52 -58.94 -9.73 7.02
N ALA A 53 -58.82 -10.30 8.22
CA ALA A 53 -59.88 -11.13 8.81
C ALA A 53 -61.21 -10.38 8.96
N ARG A 54 -61.17 -9.12 9.42
CA ARG A 54 -62.37 -8.27 9.49
C ARG A 54 -62.97 -8.03 8.10
N LYS A 55 -62.14 -7.79 7.09
CA LYS A 55 -62.60 -7.56 5.71
C LYS A 55 -63.20 -8.78 5.05
N VAL A 56 -62.61 -9.96 5.26
CA VAL A 56 -63.18 -11.22 4.77
C VAL A 56 -64.53 -11.53 5.46
N GLN A 57 -64.69 -11.16 6.73
CA GLN A 57 -65.98 -11.28 7.44
C GLN A 57 -67.05 -10.31 6.92
N GLU A 58 -66.67 -9.08 6.54
CA GLU A 58 -67.57 -8.12 5.90
C GLU A 58 -68.06 -8.63 4.53
N THR A 59 -67.13 -9.15 3.71
CA THR A 59 -67.45 -9.68 2.39
C THR A 59 -66.44 -10.73 1.94
N PHE A 60 -66.93 -11.89 1.54
CA PHE A 60 -66.08 -12.97 1.01
C PHE A 60 -65.40 -12.57 -0.32
N ALA A 61 -65.96 -11.60 -1.06
CA ALA A 61 -65.37 -11.09 -2.30
C ALA A 61 -63.94 -10.53 -2.09
N THR A 62 -63.62 -10.11 -0.87
CA THR A 62 -62.27 -9.69 -0.45
C THR A 62 -61.19 -10.69 -0.84
N VAL A 63 -61.46 -11.99 -0.75
CA VAL A 63 -60.45 -13.03 -1.01
C VAL A 63 -60.03 -13.00 -2.47
N GLY A 64 -60.97 -13.17 -3.40
CA GLY A 64 -60.70 -13.09 -4.84
C GLY A 64 -60.16 -11.72 -5.27
N ALA A 65 -60.65 -10.64 -4.66
CA ALA A 65 -60.21 -9.28 -4.96
C ALA A 65 -58.73 -9.05 -4.60
N THR A 66 -58.29 -9.50 -3.44
CA THR A 66 -56.91 -9.30 -2.95
C THR A 66 -55.91 -10.15 -3.75
N VAL A 67 -56.27 -11.40 -4.04
CA VAL A 67 -55.45 -12.29 -4.89
C VAL A 67 -55.27 -11.70 -6.29
N ARG A 68 -56.36 -11.20 -6.88
CA ARG A 68 -56.32 -10.56 -8.20
C ARG A 68 -55.50 -9.27 -8.19
N LEU A 69 -55.63 -8.45 -7.13
CA LEU A 69 -54.88 -7.20 -6.99
C LEU A 69 -53.37 -7.46 -6.95
N PHE A 70 -52.91 -8.44 -6.17
CA PHE A 70 -51.49 -8.80 -6.11
C PHE A 70 -50.96 -9.36 -7.42
N PHE A 71 -51.75 -10.17 -8.13
CA PHE A 71 -51.37 -10.66 -9.45
C PHE A 71 -51.20 -9.51 -10.45
N HIS A 72 -52.16 -8.59 -10.49
CA HIS A 72 -52.12 -7.45 -11.40
C HIS A 72 -50.92 -6.55 -11.13
N ASP A 73 -50.66 -6.21 -9.86
CA ASP A 73 -49.49 -5.43 -9.44
C ASP A 73 -48.19 -6.04 -9.95
N CYS A 74 -47.96 -7.32 -9.62
CA CYS A 74 -46.73 -8.01 -9.98
C CYS A 74 -46.51 -8.17 -11.49
N PHE A 75 -47.58 -8.28 -12.29
CA PHE A 75 -47.47 -8.47 -13.74
C PHE A 75 -47.34 -7.16 -14.53
N VAL A 76 -47.77 -6.03 -13.98
CA VAL A 76 -47.68 -4.75 -14.66
C VAL A 76 -46.28 -4.19 -14.51
N ASP A 77 -45.92 -3.51 -13.43
CA ASP A 77 -44.59 -2.86 -13.28
C ASP A 77 -43.72 -3.49 -12.16
N GLY A 78 -44.05 -4.71 -11.75
CA GLY A 78 -43.37 -5.45 -10.68
C GLY A 78 -44.13 -5.34 -9.36
N CYS A 79 -43.85 -6.21 -8.40
CA CYS A 79 -44.58 -6.25 -7.13
C CYS A 79 -44.22 -5.06 -6.22
N ASP A 80 -44.64 -3.85 -6.59
CA ASP A 80 -44.27 -2.59 -5.94
C ASP A 80 -45.50 -1.78 -5.47
N ALA A 81 -46.71 -2.36 -5.50
CA ALA A 81 -47.95 -1.67 -5.18
C ALA A 81 -48.22 -0.41 -6.02
N SER A 82 -47.60 -0.24 -7.19
CA SER A 82 -47.93 0.84 -8.13
C SER A 82 -49.40 0.80 -8.56
N VAL A 83 -50.05 -0.37 -8.51
CA VAL A 83 -51.49 -0.53 -8.78
C VAL A 83 -52.36 0.26 -7.79
N VAL A 84 -51.94 0.53 -6.55
CA VAL A 84 -52.80 1.21 -5.56
C VAL A 84 -52.72 2.74 -5.62
N VAL A 85 -51.82 3.29 -6.44
CA VAL A 85 -51.60 4.72 -6.59
C VAL A 85 -52.77 5.38 -7.32
N ALA A 86 -53.21 6.56 -6.83
CA ALA A 86 -54.31 7.30 -7.45
C ALA A 86 -53.87 8.13 -8.66
N SER A 87 -54.76 8.29 -9.65
CA SER A 87 -54.57 9.27 -10.73
C SER A 87 -54.40 10.68 -10.18
N ALA A 88 -53.49 11.45 -10.76
CA ALA A 88 -53.19 12.82 -10.36
C ALA A 88 -52.86 13.68 -11.58
N GLY A 89 -53.47 14.86 -11.68
CA GLY A 89 -53.23 15.80 -12.77
C GLY A 89 -53.56 15.21 -14.15
N ASN A 90 -52.56 15.17 -15.03
CA ASN A 90 -52.67 14.62 -16.39
C ASN A 90 -52.30 13.13 -16.50
N ASN A 91 -52.00 12.46 -15.39
CA ASN A 91 -51.64 11.05 -15.37
C ASN A 91 -52.84 10.18 -14.94
N THR A 92 -53.25 9.28 -15.83
CA THR A 92 -54.16 8.19 -15.50
C THR A 92 -53.34 7.03 -14.93
N ALA A 93 -53.57 6.70 -13.66
CA ALA A 93 -52.85 5.64 -12.93
C ALA A 93 -53.26 4.23 -13.40
N GLU A 94 -52.45 3.24 -13.01
CA GLU A 94 -52.68 1.84 -13.35
C GLU A 94 -54.09 1.35 -12.95
N LYS A 95 -54.55 1.69 -11.73
CA LYS A 95 -55.87 1.27 -11.23
C LYS A 95 -57.04 1.69 -12.11
N ASP A 96 -56.87 2.78 -12.87
CA ASP A 96 -57.94 3.38 -13.68
C ASP A 96 -57.94 2.85 -15.12
N HIS A 97 -57.04 1.92 -15.45
CA HIS A 97 -57.03 1.21 -16.74
C HIS A 97 -58.25 0.27 -16.86
N PRO A 98 -58.88 0.10 -18.05
CA PRO A 98 -60.06 -0.76 -18.23
C PRO A 98 -59.95 -2.20 -17.70
N ASN A 99 -58.78 -2.82 -17.83
CA ASN A 99 -58.53 -4.18 -17.31
C ASN A 99 -58.49 -4.24 -15.77
N ASN A 100 -58.28 -3.10 -15.12
CA ASN A 100 -58.16 -2.93 -13.67
C ASN A 100 -59.43 -2.33 -13.04
N LEU A 101 -60.36 -1.78 -13.82
CA LEU A 101 -61.66 -1.26 -13.33
C LEU A 101 -62.53 -2.30 -12.61
N SER A 102 -62.29 -3.58 -12.90
CA SER A 102 -62.99 -4.71 -12.26
C SER A 102 -62.22 -5.31 -11.08
N LEU A 103 -61.08 -4.73 -10.69
CA LEU A 103 -60.49 -4.99 -9.38
C LEU A 103 -61.48 -4.49 -8.34
N ALA A 104 -62.12 -5.41 -7.62
CA ALA A 104 -63.18 -5.03 -6.69
C ALA A 104 -62.62 -4.00 -5.69
N GLY A 105 -63.40 -2.96 -5.41
CA GLY A 105 -63.03 -1.93 -4.42
C GLY A 105 -62.60 -2.55 -3.08
N ASP A 106 -63.08 -3.75 -2.77
CA ASP A 106 -62.69 -4.55 -1.60
C ASP A 106 -61.20 -4.91 -1.56
N GLY A 107 -60.52 -5.14 -2.69
CA GLY A 107 -59.08 -5.43 -2.73
C GLY A 107 -58.26 -4.20 -2.32
N PHE A 108 -58.57 -3.04 -2.92
CA PHE A 108 -57.94 -1.77 -2.55
C PHE A 108 -58.26 -1.37 -1.10
N ASP A 109 -59.52 -1.48 -0.68
CA ASP A 109 -59.96 -1.17 0.68
C ASP A 109 -59.27 -2.07 1.71
N THR A 110 -58.96 -3.32 1.36
CA THR A 110 -58.21 -4.24 2.23
C THR A 110 -56.78 -3.75 2.48
N VAL A 111 -56.05 -3.35 1.43
CA VAL A 111 -54.70 -2.78 1.57
C VAL A 111 -54.74 -1.46 2.34
N ILE A 112 -55.68 -0.58 2.02
CA ILE A 112 -55.84 0.73 2.68
C ILE A 112 -56.13 0.56 4.17
N LYS A 113 -57.07 -0.31 4.55
CA LYS A 113 -57.39 -0.55 5.97
C LYS A 113 -56.28 -1.29 6.71
N ALA A 114 -55.59 -2.22 6.06
CA ALA A 114 -54.41 -2.85 6.64
C ALA A 114 -53.28 -1.84 6.87
N LYS A 115 -53.01 -0.95 5.91
CA LYS A 115 -52.04 0.14 6.04
C LYS A 115 -52.41 1.10 7.16
N ALA A 116 -53.68 1.53 7.23
CA ALA A 116 -54.15 2.37 8.32
C ALA A 116 -54.00 1.69 9.70
N ALA A 117 -54.26 0.38 9.80
CA ALA A 117 -54.07 -0.37 11.04
C ALA A 117 -52.58 -0.51 11.43
N VAL A 118 -51.69 -0.68 10.44
CA VAL A 118 -50.23 -0.70 10.66
C VAL A 118 -49.73 0.67 11.09
N ASP A 119 -50.17 1.75 10.44
CA ASP A 119 -49.73 3.11 10.75
C ASP A 119 -50.32 3.67 12.05
N ALA A 120 -51.41 3.09 12.56
CA ALA A 120 -51.92 3.39 13.89
C ALA A 120 -50.96 2.95 15.01
N VAL A 121 -50.00 2.07 14.73
CA VAL A 121 -48.96 1.66 15.69
C VAL A 121 -47.75 2.59 15.53
N PRO A 122 -47.37 3.37 16.57
CA PRO A 122 -46.33 4.41 16.45
C PRO A 122 -44.97 3.92 15.92
N GLY A 123 -44.56 2.70 16.29
CA GLY A 123 -43.29 2.11 15.81
C GLY A 123 -43.32 1.64 14.34
N CYS A 124 -44.51 1.47 13.77
CA CYS A 124 -44.72 0.95 12.41
C CYS A 124 -45.07 2.03 11.39
N ARG A 125 -45.50 3.21 11.87
CA ARG A 125 -45.98 4.32 11.05
C ARG A 125 -44.97 4.74 9.99
N ASP A 126 -45.40 4.74 8.72
CA ASP A 126 -44.60 5.11 7.55
C ASP A 126 -43.32 4.26 7.35
N ARG A 127 -43.25 3.08 7.99
CA ARG A 127 -42.09 2.17 7.89
C ARG A 127 -42.35 0.90 7.09
N VAL A 128 -43.61 0.54 6.89
CA VAL A 128 -44.02 -0.67 6.15
C VAL A 128 -44.63 -0.26 4.82
N SER A 129 -44.12 -0.82 3.73
CA SER A 129 -44.56 -0.54 2.36
C SER A 129 -45.95 -1.12 2.08
N CYS A 130 -46.69 -0.46 1.20
CA CYS A 130 -47.95 -0.97 0.66
C CYS A 130 -47.74 -2.27 -0.13
N ALA A 131 -46.59 -2.42 -0.81
CA ALA A 131 -46.20 -3.63 -1.53
C ALA A 131 -46.11 -4.86 -0.61
N ASP A 132 -45.47 -4.72 0.56
CA ASP A 132 -45.39 -5.82 1.52
C ASP A 132 -46.75 -6.08 2.21
N ILE A 133 -47.54 -5.03 2.45
CA ILE A 133 -48.90 -5.19 3.00
C ILE A 133 -49.79 -5.96 2.04
N LEU A 134 -49.73 -5.68 0.74
CA LEU A 134 -50.49 -6.40 -0.28
C LEU A 134 -50.08 -7.88 -0.35
N ALA A 135 -48.78 -8.18 -0.28
CA ALA A 135 -48.29 -9.56 -0.27
C ALA A 135 -48.76 -10.33 0.99
N MET A 136 -48.65 -9.72 2.18
CA MET A 136 -49.15 -10.31 3.43
C MET A 136 -50.66 -10.51 3.41
N ALA A 137 -51.40 -9.48 2.96
CA ALA A 137 -52.85 -9.51 2.89
C ALA A 137 -53.37 -10.60 1.95
N THR A 138 -52.70 -10.80 0.82
CA THR A 138 -53.03 -11.87 -0.13
C THR A 138 -52.89 -13.25 0.50
N ARG A 139 -51.75 -13.51 1.16
CA ARG A 139 -51.50 -14.77 1.89
C ARG A 139 -52.55 -15.02 2.97
N ASP A 140 -52.86 -14.01 3.79
CA ASP A 140 -53.82 -14.14 4.88
C ASP A 140 -55.26 -14.31 4.36
N ALA A 141 -55.63 -13.67 3.26
CA ALA A 141 -56.94 -13.84 2.62
C ALA A 141 -57.14 -15.27 2.07
N ILE A 142 -56.13 -15.83 1.39
CA ILE A 142 -56.14 -17.22 0.90
C ILE A 142 -56.30 -18.21 2.07
N ALA A 143 -55.55 -18.01 3.16
CA ALA A 143 -55.60 -18.87 4.33
C ALA A 143 -57.00 -18.86 4.99
N LEU A 144 -57.65 -17.69 5.06
CA LEU A 144 -59.01 -17.55 5.59
C LEU A 144 -60.09 -18.24 4.73
N ALA A 145 -59.82 -18.45 3.44
CA ALA A 145 -60.69 -19.22 2.55
C ALA A 145 -60.41 -20.74 2.57
N GLY A 146 -59.53 -21.22 3.45
CA GLY A 146 -59.17 -22.64 3.56
C GLY A 146 -57.95 -23.06 2.73
N GLY A 147 -57.29 -22.11 2.06
CA GLY A 147 -56.06 -22.33 1.30
C GLY A 147 -54.80 -22.42 2.15
N PRO A 148 -53.61 -22.58 1.54
CA PRO A 148 -52.37 -22.71 2.27
C PRO A 148 -51.94 -21.39 2.93
N SER A 149 -51.48 -21.48 4.17
CA SER A 149 -50.71 -20.41 4.82
C SER A 149 -49.22 -20.65 4.60
N TYR A 150 -48.48 -19.58 4.31
CA TYR A 150 -47.05 -19.63 4.03
C TYR A 150 -46.32 -18.39 4.53
N ALA A 151 -45.00 -18.49 4.64
CA ALA A 151 -44.15 -17.37 5.01
C ALA A 151 -43.98 -16.42 3.82
N VAL A 152 -44.23 -15.13 4.04
CA VAL A 152 -44.07 -14.10 3.01
C VAL A 152 -42.65 -13.52 3.13
N GLU A 153 -41.95 -13.41 2.01
CA GLU A 153 -40.68 -12.69 1.96
C GLU A 153 -40.97 -11.20 1.82
N LEU A 154 -40.39 -10.39 2.72
CA LEU A 154 -40.69 -8.97 2.88
C LEU A 154 -39.45 -8.10 2.56
N GLY A 155 -39.67 -6.82 2.37
CA GLY A 155 -38.67 -5.83 1.95
C GLY A 155 -38.93 -5.22 0.58
N ARG A 156 -40.15 -5.31 0.05
CA ARG A 156 -40.55 -4.66 -1.20
C ARG A 156 -40.64 -3.15 -0.99
N LEU A 157 -40.26 -2.38 -1.99
CA LEU A 157 -40.39 -0.92 -2.00
C LEU A 157 -41.64 -0.52 -2.76
N ASP A 158 -42.26 0.59 -2.35
CA ASP A 158 -43.43 1.14 -3.05
C ASP A 158 -43.01 1.83 -4.35
N GLY A 159 -43.74 1.54 -5.43
CA GLY A 159 -43.54 2.10 -6.75
C GLY A 159 -43.84 3.60 -6.79
N LEU A 160 -42.94 4.37 -7.39
CA LEU A 160 -43.08 5.83 -7.54
C LEU A 160 -43.74 6.23 -8.88
N ARG A 161 -44.01 5.26 -9.76
CA ARG A 161 -44.65 5.47 -11.06
C ARG A 161 -45.82 4.51 -11.21
N SER A 162 -46.98 5.04 -11.60
CA SER A 162 -48.17 4.26 -11.90
C SER A 162 -48.86 4.87 -13.11
N THR A 163 -48.92 4.14 -14.22
CA THR A 163 -49.51 4.65 -15.47
C THR A 163 -50.43 3.60 -16.09
N ALA A 164 -51.59 4.03 -16.59
CA ALA A 164 -52.53 3.14 -17.29
C ALA A 164 -51.90 2.49 -18.53
N SER A 165 -50.94 3.17 -19.18
CA SER A 165 -50.21 2.62 -20.33
C SER A 165 -49.37 1.39 -20.00
N SER A 166 -48.87 1.26 -18.77
CA SER A 166 -48.05 0.12 -18.34
C SER A 166 -48.82 -1.21 -18.41
N VAL A 167 -50.15 -1.17 -18.29
CA VAL A 167 -51.02 -2.36 -18.25
C VAL A 167 -51.16 -3.04 -19.61
N ASN A 168 -50.93 -2.30 -20.70
CA ASN A 168 -51.17 -2.79 -22.05
C ASN A 168 -50.32 -4.02 -22.39
N GLY A 169 -50.99 -5.13 -22.68
CA GLY A 169 -50.33 -6.39 -23.07
C GLY A 169 -49.63 -7.15 -21.94
N ARG A 170 -49.70 -6.67 -20.69
CA ARG A 170 -49.06 -7.32 -19.54
C ARG A 170 -49.98 -8.26 -18.74
N LEU A 171 -51.29 -8.17 -18.96
CA LEU A 171 -52.28 -9.03 -18.30
C LEU A 171 -52.94 -9.99 -19.31
N PRO A 172 -53.15 -11.27 -18.95
CA PRO A 172 -53.73 -12.26 -19.85
C PRO A 172 -55.24 -12.01 -20.11
N PRO A 173 -55.66 -11.86 -21.37
CA PRO A 173 -57.07 -11.90 -21.77
C PRO A 173 -57.72 -13.27 -21.54
N PRO A 174 -59.05 -13.33 -21.35
CA PRO A 174 -59.81 -14.56 -21.07
C PRO A 174 -59.85 -15.56 -22.25
N THR A 175 -59.30 -15.19 -23.41
CA THR A 175 -59.30 -15.96 -24.65
C THR A 175 -57.92 -16.48 -25.06
N PHE A 176 -56.88 -16.23 -24.26
CA PHE A 176 -55.53 -16.69 -24.59
C PHE A 176 -55.45 -18.22 -24.67
N ASN A 177 -54.66 -18.71 -25.62
CA ASN A 177 -54.30 -20.13 -25.72
C ASN A 177 -53.09 -20.45 -24.84
N LEU A 178 -52.72 -21.74 -24.74
CA LEU A 178 -51.64 -22.19 -23.85
C LEU A 178 -50.28 -21.57 -24.22
N ASP A 179 -49.97 -21.36 -25.51
CA ASP A 179 -48.70 -20.77 -25.94
C ASP A 179 -48.60 -19.30 -25.54
N GLN A 180 -49.69 -18.54 -25.70
CA GLN A 180 -49.77 -17.13 -25.30
C GLN A 180 -49.67 -16.98 -23.78
N LEU A 181 -50.33 -17.85 -23.01
CA LEU A 181 -50.24 -17.85 -21.55
C LEU A 181 -48.82 -18.22 -21.09
N THR A 182 -48.24 -19.28 -21.66
CA THR A 182 -46.89 -19.74 -21.31
C THR A 182 -45.85 -18.66 -21.63
N ALA A 183 -45.97 -17.98 -22.78
CA ALA A 183 -45.06 -16.91 -23.15
C ALA A 183 -45.15 -15.69 -22.20
N LEU A 184 -46.37 -15.28 -21.83
CA LEU A 184 -46.58 -14.14 -20.93
C LEU A 184 -46.03 -14.41 -19.52
N PHE A 185 -46.24 -15.62 -18.98
CA PHE A 185 -45.73 -16.00 -17.67
C PHE A 185 -44.21 -16.22 -17.69
N ALA A 186 -43.67 -16.81 -18.76
CA ALA A 186 -42.23 -16.98 -18.93
C ALA A 186 -41.49 -15.63 -19.02
N ALA A 187 -42.11 -14.61 -19.63
CA ALA A 187 -41.57 -13.24 -19.65
C ALA A 187 -41.42 -12.64 -18.23
N ASN A 188 -42.15 -13.17 -17.24
CA ASN A 188 -42.05 -12.80 -15.83
C ASN A 188 -41.28 -13.84 -14.99
N GLY A 189 -40.53 -14.75 -15.63
CA GLY A 189 -39.73 -15.77 -14.95
C GLY A 189 -40.54 -16.89 -14.30
N LEU A 190 -41.81 -17.08 -14.70
CA LEU A 190 -42.70 -18.11 -14.18
C LEU A 190 -42.83 -19.28 -15.17
N SER A 191 -42.74 -20.51 -14.66
CA SER A 191 -42.88 -21.71 -15.48
C SER A 191 -44.35 -22.00 -15.84
N GLN A 192 -44.58 -22.88 -16.80
CA GLN A 192 -45.93 -23.35 -17.13
C GLN A 192 -46.64 -23.97 -15.91
N ALA A 193 -45.92 -24.68 -15.03
CA ALA A 193 -46.48 -25.20 -13.79
C ALA A 193 -46.88 -24.07 -12.82
N ASP A 194 -46.05 -23.02 -12.68
CA ASP A 194 -46.39 -21.86 -11.85
C ASP A 194 -47.63 -21.13 -12.39
N MET A 195 -47.76 -20.99 -13.71
CA MET A 195 -48.94 -20.44 -14.37
C MET A 195 -50.20 -21.28 -14.08
N ILE A 196 -50.15 -22.61 -14.24
CA ILE A 196 -51.30 -23.48 -13.94
C ILE A 196 -51.68 -23.35 -12.46
N ALA A 197 -50.71 -23.28 -11.56
CA ALA A 197 -50.97 -23.15 -10.13
C ALA A 197 -51.63 -21.80 -9.81
N LEU A 198 -51.10 -20.68 -10.33
CA LEU A 198 -51.64 -19.34 -10.10
C LEU A 198 -53.04 -19.17 -10.69
N SER A 199 -53.36 -19.83 -11.80
CA SER A 199 -54.72 -19.80 -12.39
C SER A 199 -55.80 -20.33 -11.44
N ALA A 200 -55.43 -21.22 -10.49
CA ALA A 200 -56.37 -21.70 -9.47
C ALA A 200 -56.82 -20.61 -8.48
N GLY A 201 -56.18 -19.44 -8.48
CA GLY A 201 -56.70 -18.25 -7.80
C GLY A 201 -58.12 -17.87 -8.23
N HIS A 202 -58.53 -18.28 -9.44
CA HIS A 202 -59.90 -18.14 -9.93
C HIS A 202 -60.93 -18.92 -9.09
N THR A 203 -60.54 -19.91 -8.28
CA THR A 203 -61.49 -20.68 -7.46
C THR A 203 -62.33 -19.82 -6.49
N VAL A 204 -61.77 -18.70 -6.03
CA VAL A 204 -62.42 -17.71 -5.15
C VAL A 204 -62.82 -16.43 -5.90
N GLY A 205 -62.78 -16.47 -7.24
CA GLY A 205 -63.01 -15.34 -8.12
C GLY A 205 -64.42 -15.27 -8.71
N PHE A 206 -64.71 -14.12 -9.33
CA PHE A 206 -65.94 -13.86 -10.06
C PHE A 206 -65.60 -13.27 -11.44
N ALA A 207 -66.41 -13.58 -12.44
CA ALA A 207 -66.29 -12.96 -13.76
C ALA A 207 -67.63 -12.35 -14.19
N HIS A 208 -67.57 -11.15 -14.76
CA HIS A 208 -68.74 -10.50 -15.36
C HIS A 208 -69.19 -11.27 -16.61
N CYS A 209 -70.50 -11.32 -16.85
CA CYS A 209 -71.08 -12.09 -17.95
C CYS A 209 -70.46 -11.76 -19.33
N ASN A 210 -70.06 -10.50 -19.56
CA ASN A 210 -69.46 -10.08 -20.81
C ASN A 210 -68.08 -10.71 -21.09
N THR A 211 -67.34 -11.08 -20.03
CA THR A 211 -65.98 -11.65 -20.14
C THR A 211 -65.96 -13.02 -20.81
N PHE A 212 -67.03 -13.81 -20.66
CA PHE A 212 -67.15 -15.16 -21.22
C PHE A 212 -68.38 -15.34 -22.13
N ALA A 213 -69.13 -14.27 -22.41
CA ALA A 213 -70.33 -14.31 -23.25
C ALA A 213 -70.10 -14.99 -24.60
N GLY A 214 -68.93 -14.77 -25.23
CA GLY A 214 -68.56 -15.40 -26.50
C GLY A 214 -68.52 -16.94 -26.46
N ARG A 215 -68.31 -17.54 -25.29
CA ARG A 215 -68.29 -19.01 -25.12
C ARG A 215 -69.68 -19.63 -25.05
N ILE A 216 -70.70 -18.85 -24.68
CA ILE A 216 -72.08 -19.31 -24.48
C ILE A 216 -73.11 -18.72 -25.46
N ARG A 217 -72.73 -17.74 -26.29
CA ARG A 217 -73.64 -16.98 -27.18
C ARG A 217 -73.21 -16.93 -28.67
N GLY A 218 -72.26 -17.76 -29.10
CA GLY A 218 -71.84 -17.89 -30.51
C GLY A 218 -72.79 -18.71 -31.38
N SER A 219 -72.42 -18.94 -32.66
CA SER A 219 -73.14 -19.84 -33.60
C SER A 219 -73.21 -21.30 -33.11
N SER A 220 -72.26 -21.70 -32.26
CA SER A 220 -72.33 -22.88 -31.40
C SER A 220 -71.69 -22.56 -30.04
N VAL A 221 -72.17 -23.21 -28.97
CA VAL A 221 -71.51 -23.17 -27.64
C VAL A 221 -70.10 -23.74 -27.77
N ASP A 222 -69.14 -23.19 -27.03
CA ASP A 222 -67.76 -23.68 -26.98
C ASP A 222 -67.74 -25.21 -26.73
N PRO A 223 -67.17 -26.01 -27.65
CA PRO A 223 -67.19 -27.47 -27.56
C PRO A 223 -66.39 -28.04 -26.38
N THR A 224 -65.50 -27.23 -25.79
CA THR A 224 -64.74 -27.62 -24.59
C THR A 224 -65.54 -27.42 -23.30
N MET A 225 -66.70 -26.77 -23.37
CA MET A 225 -67.57 -26.51 -22.23
C MET A 225 -68.64 -27.60 -22.08
N SER A 226 -68.91 -28.02 -20.84
CA SER A 226 -69.99 -28.95 -20.53
C SER A 226 -71.34 -28.37 -20.96
N PRO A 227 -72.15 -29.11 -21.75
CA PRO A 227 -73.45 -28.63 -22.19
C PRO A 227 -74.39 -28.27 -21.04
N ARG A 228 -74.30 -28.99 -19.90
CA ARG A 228 -75.09 -28.70 -18.69
C ARG A 228 -74.66 -27.39 -18.04
N TYR A 229 -73.35 -27.15 -17.97
CA TYR A 229 -72.82 -25.93 -17.38
C TYR A 229 -73.08 -24.71 -18.27
N ALA A 230 -72.94 -24.85 -19.59
CA ALA A 230 -73.31 -23.82 -20.56
C ALA A 230 -74.78 -23.40 -20.41
N ALA A 231 -75.70 -24.36 -20.27
CA ALA A 231 -77.12 -24.08 -20.05
C ALA A 231 -77.38 -23.37 -18.71
N GLN A 232 -76.62 -23.68 -17.65
CA GLN A 232 -76.68 -22.97 -16.37
C GLN A 232 -76.19 -21.51 -16.49
N LEU A 233 -75.07 -21.30 -17.20
CA LEU A 233 -74.52 -19.97 -17.44
C LEU A 233 -75.44 -19.12 -18.32
N GLN A 234 -76.08 -19.69 -19.33
CA GLN A 234 -77.07 -18.97 -20.16
C GLN A 234 -78.29 -18.49 -19.37
N ARG A 235 -78.72 -19.24 -18.33
CA ARG A 235 -79.78 -18.78 -17.41
C ARG A 235 -79.30 -17.68 -16.47
N SER A 236 -78.08 -17.81 -15.97
CA SER A 236 -77.48 -16.86 -15.02
C SER A 236 -77.05 -15.55 -15.70
N CYS A 237 -76.75 -15.62 -17.00
CA CYS A 237 -76.35 -14.52 -17.85
C CYS A 237 -77.21 -14.51 -19.14
N PRO A 238 -78.47 -14.03 -19.10
CA PRO A 238 -79.30 -13.89 -20.29
C PRO A 238 -78.78 -12.79 -21.26
N PRO A 239 -79.22 -12.78 -22.53
CA PRO A 239 -78.96 -11.65 -23.44
C PRO A 239 -79.41 -10.33 -22.79
N ASN A 240 -78.57 -9.30 -22.82
CA ASN A 240 -78.79 -7.98 -22.18
C ASN A 240 -78.81 -7.98 -20.63
N VAL A 241 -78.16 -8.94 -19.98
CA VAL A 241 -77.89 -8.90 -18.54
C VAL A 241 -77.11 -7.62 -18.15
N ASP A 242 -77.43 -7.02 -16.99
CA ASP A 242 -76.70 -5.87 -16.45
C ASP A 242 -75.19 -6.19 -16.41
N PRO A 243 -74.31 -5.36 -17.02
CA PRO A 243 -72.87 -5.59 -17.06
C PRO A 243 -72.20 -5.79 -15.69
N ARG A 244 -72.84 -5.33 -14.61
CA ARG A 244 -72.37 -5.50 -13.23
C ARG A 244 -72.64 -6.89 -12.66
N ILE A 245 -73.52 -7.69 -13.28
CA ILE A 245 -73.75 -9.07 -12.85
C ILE A 245 -72.51 -9.91 -13.13
N ALA A 246 -72.04 -10.58 -12.10
CA ALA A 246 -70.93 -11.51 -12.14
C ALA A 246 -71.36 -12.88 -11.60
N VAL A 247 -70.75 -13.92 -12.14
CA VAL A 247 -70.93 -15.30 -11.67
C VAL A 247 -69.64 -15.79 -11.02
N THR A 248 -69.77 -16.74 -10.10
CA THR A 248 -68.61 -17.38 -9.48
C THR A 248 -67.85 -18.20 -10.52
N MET A 249 -66.53 -18.15 -10.46
CA MET A 249 -65.69 -18.92 -11.38
C MET A 249 -65.60 -20.39 -10.96
N ASP A 250 -65.76 -20.69 -9.66
CA ASP A 250 -66.04 -22.04 -9.16
C ASP A 250 -67.55 -22.22 -8.91
N PRO A 251 -68.24 -23.08 -9.66
CA PRO A 251 -69.67 -23.33 -9.47
C PRO A 251 -69.98 -24.36 -8.37
N VAL A 252 -68.97 -25.03 -7.80
CA VAL A 252 -69.14 -26.13 -6.83
C VAL A 252 -68.78 -25.67 -5.42
N THR A 253 -67.61 -25.03 -5.23
CA THR A 253 -67.14 -24.54 -3.91
C THR A 253 -66.76 -23.05 -3.96
N PRO A 254 -67.67 -22.13 -4.36
CA PRO A 254 -67.37 -20.70 -4.59
C PRO A 254 -66.85 -19.90 -3.37
N ARG A 255 -66.88 -20.51 -2.18
CA ARG A 255 -66.40 -19.91 -0.93
C ARG A 255 -65.22 -20.65 -0.29
N ALA A 256 -64.55 -21.52 -1.05
CA ALA A 256 -63.38 -22.25 -0.59
C ALA A 256 -62.22 -22.07 -1.56
N PHE A 257 -61.01 -21.89 -1.02
CA PHE A 257 -59.78 -22.00 -1.77
C PHE A 257 -59.30 -23.46 -1.72
N ASP A 258 -59.68 -24.24 -2.72
CA ASP A 258 -59.37 -25.67 -2.79
C ASP A 258 -59.01 -26.11 -4.23
N ASN A 259 -58.78 -27.41 -4.43
CA ASN A 259 -58.45 -27.97 -5.73
C ASN A 259 -59.69 -28.28 -6.60
N GLN A 260 -60.88 -27.81 -6.21
CA GLN A 260 -62.12 -28.00 -6.98
C GLN A 260 -62.04 -27.30 -8.34
N TYR A 261 -61.28 -26.21 -8.45
CA TYR A 261 -60.93 -25.58 -9.72
C TYR A 261 -60.45 -26.58 -10.78
N PHE A 262 -59.46 -27.44 -10.46
CA PHE A 262 -58.94 -28.42 -11.44
C PHE A 262 -59.97 -29.51 -11.78
N LYS A 263 -60.78 -29.93 -10.81
CA LYS A 263 -61.89 -30.86 -11.04
C LYS A 263 -62.96 -30.22 -11.94
N ASN A 264 -63.19 -28.92 -11.82
CA ASN A 264 -64.10 -28.19 -12.70
C ASN A 264 -63.55 -28.18 -14.13
N LEU A 265 -62.25 -27.95 -14.33
CA LEU A 265 -61.62 -28.02 -15.65
C LEU A 265 -61.74 -29.41 -16.28
N GLN A 266 -61.55 -30.49 -15.50
CA GLN A 266 -61.72 -31.88 -15.95
C GLN A 266 -63.14 -32.16 -16.50
N ASN A 267 -64.14 -31.49 -15.92
CA ASN A 267 -65.55 -31.64 -16.27
C ASN A 267 -66.04 -30.62 -17.31
N GLY A 268 -65.14 -29.88 -17.96
CA GLY A 268 -65.52 -28.85 -18.94
C GLY A 268 -66.24 -27.64 -18.31
N MET A 269 -65.97 -27.36 -17.03
CA MET A 269 -66.61 -26.29 -16.26
C MET A 269 -65.68 -25.09 -16.00
N GLY A 270 -64.56 -24.98 -16.72
CA GLY A 270 -63.75 -23.76 -16.71
C GLY A 270 -64.53 -22.60 -17.33
N LEU A 271 -64.66 -21.48 -16.62
CA LEU A 271 -65.49 -20.34 -17.05
C LEU A 271 -64.83 -19.52 -18.17
N LEU A 272 -63.52 -19.29 -18.10
CA LEU A 272 -62.75 -18.59 -19.12
C LEU A 272 -62.13 -19.57 -20.12
N GLY A 273 -61.95 -19.14 -21.37
CA GLY A 273 -61.30 -19.96 -22.39
C GLY A 273 -59.84 -20.24 -22.04
N SER A 274 -59.16 -19.22 -21.50
CA SER A 274 -57.80 -19.29 -20.95
C SER A 274 -57.63 -20.28 -19.78
N ASP A 275 -58.73 -20.63 -19.10
CA ASP A 275 -58.69 -21.60 -18.00
C ASP A 275 -59.00 -23.00 -18.53
N GLN A 276 -60.04 -23.12 -19.38
CA GLN A 276 -60.44 -24.40 -19.94
C GLN A 276 -59.35 -24.98 -20.87
N VAL A 277 -58.54 -24.13 -21.50
CA VAL A 277 -57.41 -24.56 -22.33
C VAL A 277 -56.36 -25.35 -21.55
N LEU A 278 -56.23 -25.10 -20.24
CA LEU A 278 -55.27 -25.82 -19.38
C LEU A 278 -55.56 -27.32 -19.30
N TYR A 279 -56.83 -27.73 -19.49
CA TYR A 279 -57.21 -29.14 -19.56
C TYR A 279 -57.42 -29.62 -20.99
N SER A 280 -57.93 -28.78 -21.90
CA SER A 280 -58.18 -29.21 -23.28
C SER A 280 -56.89 -29.39 -24.09
N ASP A 281 -55.80 -28.67 -23.78
CA ASP A 281 -54.47 -28.88 -24.39
C ASP A 281 -53.72 -30.05 -23.70
N PRO A 282 -53.21 -31.05 -24.45
CA PRO A 282 -52.50 -32.20 -23.88
C PRO A 282 -51.23 -31.84 -23.08
N ARG A 283 -50.59 -30.69 -23.35
CA ARG A 283 -49.31 -30.32 -22.74
C ARG A 283 -49.43 -29.97 -21.25
N SER A 284 -50.55 -29.36 -20.86
CA SER A 284 -50.83 -28.94 -19.48
C SER A 284 -51.72 -29.93 -18.71
N ARG A 285 -52.45 -30.80 -19.42
CA ARG A 285 -53.41 -31.77 -18.85
C ARG A 285 -52.84 -32.64 -17.71
N PRO A 286 -51.63 -33.23 -17.79
CA PRO A 286 -51.11 -34.08 -16.72
C PRO A 286 -50.95 -33.37 -15.37
N ILE A 287 -50.62 -32.07 -15.39
CA ILE A 287 -50.48 -31.25 -14.19
C ILE A 287 -51.86 -31.00 -13.57
N VAL A 288 -52.86 -30.67 -14.40
CA VAL A 288 -54.26 -30.48 -13.96
C VAL A 288 -54.80 -31.76 -13.33
N ASP A 289 -54.56 -32.93 -13.93
CA ASP A 289 -55.00 -34.22 -13.40
C ASP A 289 -54.37 -34.53 -12.04
N SER A 290 -53.07 -34.28 -11.90
CA SER A 290 -52.33 -34.50 -10.65
C SER A 290 -52.90 -33.65 -9.50
N TRP A 291 -53.16 -32.37 -9.77
CA TRP A 291 -53.64 -31.44 -8.75
C TRP A 291 -55.13 -31.55 -8.45
N ALA A 292 -55.95 -32.01 -9.40
CA ALA A 292 -57.34 -32.39 -9.14
C ALA A 292 -57.45 -33.55 -8.13
N GLN A 293 -56.48 -34.47 -8.13
CA GLN A 293 -56.45 -35.64 -7.23
C GLN A 293 -55.82 -35.34 -5.86
N SER A 294 -54.90 -34.37 -5.78
CA SER A 294 -54.16 -34.08 -4.55
C SER A 294 -54.19 -32.59 -4.19
N SER A 295 -55.00 -32.24 -3.19
CA SER A 295 -55.03 -30.89 -2.62
C SER A 295 -53.70 -30.49 -1.98
N ALA A 296 -52.97 -31.44 -1.41
CA ALA A 296 -51.64 -31.20 -0.84
C ALA A 296 -50.60 -30.82 -1.90
N ALA A 297 -50.58 -31.55 -3.03
CA ALA A 297 -49.66 -31.26 -4.14
C ALA A 297 -49.97 -29.90 -4.77
N PHE A 298 -51.27 -29.58 -4.96
CA PHE A 298 -51.70 -28.26 -5.40
C PHE A 298 -51.24 -27.17 -4.43
N ASN A 299 -51.51 -27.29 -3.13
CA ASN A 299 -51.15 -26.29 -2.14
C ASN A 299 -49.65 -26.00 -2.14
N GLN A 300 -48.81 -27.03 -2.26
CA GLN A 300 -47.36 -26.87 -2.35
C GLN A 300 -46.93 -26.14 -3.63
N ALA A 301 -47.52 -26.49 -4.77
CA ALA A 301 -47.25 -25.83 -6.04
C ALA A 301 -47.70 -24.35 -6.01
N PHE A 302 -48.87 -24.09 -5.43
CA PHE A 302 -49.43 -22.75 -5.29
C PHE A 302 -48.56 -21.84 -4.42
N VAL A 303 -48.08 -22.33 -3.27
CA VAL A 303 -47.15 -21.58 -2.40
C VAL A 303 -45.85 -21.25 -3.15
N THR A 304 -45.33 -22.22 -3.92
CA THR A 304 -44.11 -22.03 -4.72
C THR A 304 -44.32 -20.94 -5.78
N ALA A 305 -45.43 -21.01 -6.50
CA ALA A 305 -45.75 -20.06 -7.55
C ALA A 305 -46.02 -18.65 -6.99
N MET A 306 -46.73 -18.52 -5.87
CA MET A 306 -46.94 -17.23 -5.19
C MET A 306 -45.65 -16.62 -4.65
N THR A 307 -44.71 -17.45 -4.17
CA THR A 307 -43.38 -16.97 -3.72
C THR A 307 -42.57 -16.42 -4.90
N LYS A 308 -42.58 -17.10 -6.05
CA LYS A 308 -41.92 -16.62 -7.26
C LYS A 308 -42.59 -15.37 -7.81
N LEU A 309 -43.92 -15.35 -7.85
CA LEU A 309 -44.70 -14.19 -8.25
C LEU A 309 -44.30 -12.96 -7.44
N GLY A 310 -44.21 -13.10 -6.11
CA GLY A 310 -43.80 -12.01 -5.21
C GLY A 310 -42.36 -11.52 -5.37
N ARG A 311 -41.55 -12.12 -6.27
CA ARG A 311 -40.19 -11.69 -6.65
C ARG A 311 -40.14 -11.08 -8.06
N VAL A 312 -41.25 -11.06 -8.78
CA VAL A 312 -41.33 -10.43 -10.10
C VAL A 312 -41.12 -8.92 -9.93
N GLY A 313 -40.14 -8.37 -10.66
CA GLY A 313 -39.75 -6.96 -10.57
C GLY A 313 -38.99 -6.55 -9.31
N SER A 314 -38.70 -7.46 -8.36
CA SER A 314 -37.93 -7.13 -7.14
C SER A 314 -36.41 -6.98 -7.37
N LEU A 315 -35.97 -7.06 -8.62
CA LEU A 315 -34.65 -6.65 -9.08
C LEU A 315 -34.89 -5.69 -10.24
N VAL A 316 -34.52 -4.43 -10.03
CA VAL A 316 -34.58 -3.38 -11.05
C VAL A 316 -33.74 -3.82 -12.26
N HIS A 317 -34.35 -4.42 -13.27
CA HIS A 317 -33.73 -4.56 -14.60
C HIS A 317 -33.80 -3.20 -15.29
N LEU A 318 -32.88 -2.29 -14.93
CA LEU A 318 -32.60 -1.13 -15.77
C LEU A 318 -32.09 -1.64 -17.12
N ASN A 319 -32.90 -1.53 -18.17
CA ASN A 319 -32.46 -1.78 -19.54
C ASN A 319 -31.58 -0.60 -20.01
N LEU A 320 -30.29 -0.63 -19.66
CA LEU A 320 -29.29 0.41 -19.93
C LEU A 320 -28.56 0.21 -21.27
N THR A 321 -29.18 -0.49 -22.24
CA THR A 321 -28.54 -0.81 -23.54
C THR A 321 -28.14 0.42 -24.37
N LYS A 322 -28.68 1.60 -24.05
CA LYS A 322 -28.33 2.90 -24.67
C LYS A 322 -27.26 3.70 -23.92
N LEU A 323 -26.79 3.24 -22.77
CA LEU A 323 -25.81 4.00 -21.98
C LEU A 323 -24.46 4.03 -22.69
N GLU A 324 -23.90 5.23 -22.85
CA GLU A 324 -22.62 5.46 -23.53
C GLU A 324 -21.47 5.69 -22.53
N MET A 325 -21.75 6.27 -21.37
CA MET A 325 -20.76 6.52 -20.33
C MET A 325 -21.25 5.97 -18.99
N LEU A 326 -20.40 5.17 -18.35
CA LEU A 326 -20.58 4.69 -17.00
C LEU A 326 -19.30 5.01 -16.21
N ASP A 327 -19.42 5.96 -15.28
CA ASP A 327 -18.37 6.32 -14.32
C ASP A 327 -18.85 5.95 -12.91
N LEU A 328 -18.12 5.04 -12.29
CA LEU A 328 -18.30 4.55 -10.93
C LEU A 328 -16.99 4.68 -10.14
N SER A 329 -16.08 5.56 -10.57
CA SER A 329 -14.77 5.74 -9.95
C SER A 329 -14.86 6.20 -8.49
N TYR A 330 -13.84 5.90 -7.68
CA TYR A 330 -13.73 6.30 -6.27
C TYR A 330 -14.92 5.89 -5.40
N ASN A 331 -15.40 4.67 -5.60
CA ASN A 331 -16.44 4.08 -4.76
C ASN A 331 -15.86 2.93 -3.91
N GLY A 332 -16.63 2.47 -2.92
CA GLY A 332 -16.29 1.32 -2.09
C GLY A 332 -16.79 0.00 -2.67
N LEU A 333 -16.94 -0.13 -4.00
CA LEU A 333 -17.60 -1.28 -4.61
C LEU A 333 -16.74 -2.54 -4.48
N VAL A 334 -17.39 -3.66 -4.15
CA VAL A 334 -16.77 -4.99 -3.96
C VAL A 334 -17.53 -6.05 -4.74
N GLY A 335 -16.88 -7.18 -5.03
CA GLY A 335 -17.50 -8.29 -5.77
C GLY A 335 -16.98 -8.42 -7.19
N LYS A 336 -17.74 -9.03 -8.11
CA LYS A 336 -17.35 -9.24 -9.52
C LYS A 336 -18.19 -8.36 -10.46
N PHE A 337 -17.73 -8.17 -11.69
CA PHE A 337 -18.58 -7.57 -12.72
C PHE A 337 -19.82 -8.44 -12.98
N PRO A 338 -21.02 -7.85 -13.10
CA PRO A 338 -22.22 -8.59 -13.45
C PRO A 338 -22.20 -9.00 -14.92
N GLN A 339 -22.71 -10.21 -15.23
CA GLN A 339 -22.78 -10.72 -16.61
C GLN A 339 -23.57 -9.77 -17.55
N GLN A 340 -24.53 -9.03 -16.99
CA GLN A 340 -25.36 -8.06 -17.70
C GLN A 340 -24.56 -6.85 -18.21
N LEU A 341 -23.36 -6.57 -17.68
CA LEU A 341 -22.50 -5.50 -18.21
C LEU A 341 -22.21 -5.72 -19.69
N GLY A 342 -22.01 -6.98 -20.12
CA GLY A 342 -21.82 -7.34 -21.52
C GLY A 342 -23.03 -7.07 -22.44
N SER A 343 -24.20 -6.73 -21.88
CA SER A 343 -25.38 -6.31 -22.68
C SER A 343 -25.39 -4.80 -22.99
N MET A 344 -24.52 -4.01 -22.36
CA MET A 344 -24.43 -2.56 -22.53
C MET A 344 -23.59 -2.21 -23.78
N THR A 345 -24.01 -2.67 -24.95
CA THR A 345 -23.22 -2.63 -26.19
C THR A 345 -22.96 -1.22 -26.74
N SER A 346 -23.71 -0.21 -26.29
CA SER A 346 -23.51 1.21 -26.63
C SER A 346 -22.41 1.89 -25.81
N LEU A 347 -21.87 1.22 -24.79
CA LEU A 347 -20.92 1.82 -23.85
C LEU A 347 -19.60 2.15 -24.55
N GLN A 348 -19.21 3.42 -24.46
CA GLN A 348 -17.99 4.01 -24.98
C GLN A 348 -16.98 4.27 -23.86
N VAL A 349 -17.45 4.72 -22.70
CA VAL A 349 -16.60 4.99 -21.53
C VAL A 349 -17.04 4.10 -20.37
N LEU A 350 -16.11 3.30 -19.86
CA LEU A 350 -16.26 2.55 -18.62
C LEU A 350 -15.14 2.93 -17.67
N ASP A 351 -15.47 3.69 -16.64
CA ASP A 351 -14.58 4.01 -15.53
C ASP A 351 -15.13 3.38 -14.24
N VAL A 352 -14.36 2.47 -13.66
CA VAL A 352 -14.67 1.80 -12.39
C VAL A 352 -13.46 1.86 -11.45
N SER A 353 -12.54 2.79 -11.70
CA SER A 353 -11.28 2.95 -10.99
C SER A 353 -11.47 3.23 -9.49
N TYR A 354 -10.43 3.00 -8.68
CA TYR A 354 -10.44 3.24 -7.23
C TYR A 354 -11.61 2.54 -6.51
N ASN A 355 -11.89 1.30 -6.92
CA ASN A 355 -12.86 0.40 -6.30
C ASN A 355 -12.17 -0.90 -5.91
N ASN A 356 -12.90 -1.84 -5.29
CA ASN A 356 -12.37 -3.15 -4.93
C ASN A 356 -13.13 -4.30 -5.62
N LEU A 357 -13.47 -4.08 -6.90
CA LEU A 357 -14.17 -5.01 -7.76
C LEU A 357 -13.18 -5.93 -8.50
N ASN A 358 -13.59 -7.17 -8.70
CA ASN A 358 -12.99 -8.16 -9.58
C ASN A 358 -11.50 -8.43 -9.34
N LYS A 359 -11.10 -8.53 -8.05
CA LYS A 359 -9.74 -8.85 -7.60
C LYS A 359 -9.11 -10.03 -8.33
N ASP A 360 -9.88 -11.07 -8.63
CA ASP A 360 -9.44 -12.22 -9.41
C ASP A 360 -9.91 -12.03 -10.85
N LEU A 361 -9.07 -11.51 -11.74
CA LEU A 361 -9.44 -11.18 -13.14
C LEU A 361 -9.75 -12.41 -14.02
N VAL A 362 -10.05 -13.55 -13.42
CA VAL A 362 -10.43 -14.81 -14.10
C VAL A 362 -11.71 -14.64 -14.94
N MET A 363 -12.39 -13.50 -14.87
CA MET A 363 -13.66 -13.21 -15.54
C MET A 363 -13.56 -11.95 -16.41
N ALA A 364 -12.84 -12.04 -17.53
CA ALA A 364 -12.88 -11.04 -18.60
C ALA A 364 -13.89 -11.43 -19.70
N GLY A 365 -14.72 -12.45 -19.47
CA GLY A 365 -15.77 -12.89 -20.41
C GLY A 365 -16.86 -11.84 -20.60
N GLU A 366 -17.09 -11.01 -19.59
CA GLU A 366 -18.18 -10.06 -19.44
C GLU A 366 -17.93 -8.78 -20.24
N LEU A 367 -16.67 -8.42 -20.50
CA LEU A 367 -16.30 -7.25 -21.31
C LEU A 367 -16.30 -7.55 -22.81
N ASN A 368 -16.30 -8.83 -23.22
CA ASN A 368 -16.15 -9.26 -24.62
C ASN A 368 -17.19 -8.70 -25.60
N ASN A 369 -18.33 -8.23 -25.12
CA ASN A 369 -19.44 -7.74 -25.95
C ASN A 369 -19.54 -6.20 -26.00
N LEU A 370 -18.65 -5.46 -25.31
CA LEU A 370 -18.64 -3.99 -25.29
C LEU A 370 -18.00 -3.41 -26.57
N CYS A 371 -18.68 -3.60 -27.70
CA CYS A 371 -18.10 -3.34 -29.02
C CYS A 371 -17.90 -1.86 -29.38
N SER A 372 -18.42 -0.94 -28.57
CA SER A 372 -18.33 0.51 -28.76
C SER A 372 -17.29 1.19 -27.86
N LEU A 373 -16.56 0.43 -27.04
CA LEU A 373 -15.68 0.97 -26.01
C LEU A 373 -14.50 1.76 -26.62
N GLU A 374 -14.32 2.98 -26.12
CA GLU A 374 -13.28 3.94 -26.48
C GLU A 374 -12.34 4.21 -25.29
N ILE A 375 -12.86 4.24 -24.06
CA ILE A 375 -12.08 4.45 -22.84
C ILE A 375 -12.43 3.36 -21.83
N LEU A 376 -11.38 2.70 -21.31
CA LEU A 376 -11.49 1.76 -20.20
C LEU A 376 -10.52 2.16 -19.10
N ASP A 377 -11.06 2.49 -17.93
CA ASP A 377 -10.28 2.80 -16.73
C ASP A 377 -10.57 1.80 -15.61
N LEU A 378 -9.53 1.01 -15.29
CA LEU A 378 -9.50 0.04 -14.20
C LEU A 378 -8.40 0.37 -13.18
N THR A 379 -8.01 1.64 -13.06
CA THR A 379 -6.92 2.08 -12.17
C THR A 379 -7.22 1.75 -10.71
N ASN A 380 -6.24 1.25 -9.98
CA ASN A 380 -6.31 0.99 -8.54
C ASN A 380 -7.52 0.15 -8.11
N MET A 381 -7.63 -1.05 -8.68
CA MET A 381 -8.72 -1.98 -8.42
C MET A 381 -8.31 -3.26 -7.66
N GLU A 382 -7.04 -3.34 -7.22
CA GLU A 382 -6.44 -4.55 -6.64
C GLU A 382 -6.54 -5.79 -7.55
N ILE A 383 -6.58 -5.59 -8.87
CA ILE A 383 -6.78 -6.67 -9.83
C ILE A 383 -5.52 -7.55 -9.92
N THR A 384 -5.70 -8.86 -9.84
CA THR A 384 -4.65 -9.88 -9.98
C THR A 384 -4.87 -10.75 -11.22
N GLY A 385 -3.79 -11.34 -11.74
CA GLY A 385 -3.83 -12.26 -12.88
C GLY A 385 -2.81 -11.91 -13.95
N ASP A 386 -2.71 -12.75 -14.99
CA ASP A 386 -1.83 -12.51 -16.13
C ASP A 386 -2.45 -11.46 -17.07
N MET A 387 -1.68 -10.43 -17.43
CA MET A 387 -2.09 -9.35 -18.35
C MET A 387 -2.65 -9.86 -19.68
N THR A 388 -2.13 -11.00 -20.17
CA THR A 388 -2.61 -11.62 -21.41
C THR A 388 -4.08 -12.01 -21.33
N MET A 389 -4.56 -12.42 -20.15
CA MET A 389 -5.96 -12.80 -19.92
C MET A 389 -6.91 -11.61 -20.06
N LEU A 390 -6.51 -10.43 -19.56
CA LEU A 390 -7.27 -9.19 -19.75
C LEU A 390 -7.35 -8.84 -21.23
N ILE A 391 -6.21 -8.84 -21.90
CA ILE A 391 -6.11 -8.46 -23.31
C ILE A 391 -6.90 -9.41 -24.21
N ASP A 392 -6.92 -10.71 -23.89
CA ASP A 392 -7.71 -11.69 -24.63
C ASP A 392 -9.22 -11.61 -24.31
N GLY A 393 -9.60 -11.16 -23.11
CA GLY A 393 -11.00 -10.92 -22.72
C GLY A 393 -11.59 -9.57 -23.16
N LEU A 394 -10.79 -8.66 -23.74
CA LEU A 394 -11.34 -7.49 -24.43
C LEU A 394 -11.97 -7.92 -25.77
N PRO A 395 -13.08 -7.29 -26.23
CA PRO A 395 -13.85 -7.74 -27.40
C PRO A 395 -12.99 -8.09 -28.63
N SER A 396 -12.80 -9.37 -28.90
CA SER A 396 -11.99 -9.85 -30.03
C SER A 396 -12.78 -9.95 -31.34
N GLN A 397 -14.10 -10.19 -31.26
CA GLN A 397 -14.98 -10.41 -32.41
C GLN A 397 -15.49 -9.12 -33.06
N CYS A 398 -15.31 -7.99 -32.38
CA CYS A 398 -15.72 -6.68 -32.85
C CYS A 398 -14.49 -5.83 -33.20
N ALA A 399 -14.66 -4.85 -34.09
CA ALA A 399 -13.64 -3.83 -34.35
C ALA A 399 -13.37 -2.92 -33.12
N ALA A 400 -13.88 -3.23 -31.93
CA ALA A 400 -13.72 -2.46 -30.70
C ALA A 400 -12.25 -2.33 -30.25
N ARG A 401 -11.42 -3.36 -30.46
CA ARG A 401 -9.95 -3.24 -30.31
C ARG A 401 -9.31 -2.24 -31.28
N LYS A 402 -10.05 -1.75 -32.28
CA LYS A 402 -9.65 -0.65 -33.18
C LYS A 402 -10.41 0.65 -32.89
N LYS A 403 -11.25 0.69 -31.84
CA LYS A 403 -11.93 1.90 -31.37
C LYS A 403 -11.37 2.38 -30.03
N LEU A 404 -10.83 1.48 -29.21
CA LEU A 404 -10.22 1.84 -27.93
C LEU A 404 -9.11 2.89 -28.14
N LEU A 405 -9.30 4.05 -27.53
CA LEU A 405 -8.43 5.22 -27.54
C LEU A 405 -7.59 5.27 -26.27
N GLU A 406 -8.16 4.91 -25.13
CA GLU A 406 -7.47 4.99 -23.83
C GLU A 406 -7.67 3.73 -23.01
N LEU A 407 -6.58 3.23 -22.43
CA LEU A 407 -6.56 2.06 -21.57
C LEU A 407 -5.71 2.37 -20.34
N HIS A 408 -6.38 2.47 -19.19
CA HIS A 408 -5.77 2.80 -17.90
C HIS A 408 -5.91 1.61 -16.95
N LEU A 409 -4.77 1.05 -16.55
CA LEU A 409 -4.67 -0.19 -15.77
C LEU A 409 -3.69 -0.05 -14.60
N SER A 410 -3.33 1.18 -14.23
CA SER A 410 -2.28 1.43 -13.26
C SER A 410 -2.68 1.08 -11.83
N TYR A 411 -1.68 0.89 -10.96
CA TYR A 411 -1.87 0.56 -9.54
C TYR A 411 -2.67 -0.72 -9.32
N ASN A 412 -2.43 -1.75 -10.13
CA ASN A 412 -3.02 -3.08 -9.95
C ASN A 412 -1.91 -4.09 -9.61
N ASN A 413 -2.28 -5.37 -9.60
CA ASN A 413 -1.37 -6.48 -9.30
C ASN A 413 -1.27 -7.43 -10.51
N PHE A 414 -1.32 -6.88 -11.73
CA PHE A 414 -1.16 -7.67 -12.96
C PHE A 414 0.24 -8.29 -13.02
N THR A 415 0.30 -9.52 -13.52
CA THR A 415 1.51 -10.34 -13.66
C THR A 415 1.66 -10.79 -15.12
N GLY A 416 2.70 -11.57 -15.41
CA GLY A 416 2.97 -12.06 -16.77
C GLY A 416 3.70 -11.03 -17.63
N ALA A 417 3.84 -11.34 -18.92
CA ALA A 417 4.55 -10.48 -19.87
C ALA A 417 3.59 -9.65 -20.71
N LEU A 418 4.06 -8.49 -21.18
CA LEU A 418 3.34 -7.70 -22.18
C LEU A 418 3.11 -8.54 -23.45
N PRO A 419 1.85 -8.75 -23.89
CA PRO A 419 1.59 -9.58 -25.05
C PRO A 419 2.06 -8.92 -26.34
N ASN A 420 2.65 -9.73 -27.22
CA ASN A 420 3.05 -9.32 -28.56
C ASN A 420 1.81 -9.20 -29.47
N SER A 421 1.03 -8.14 -29.28
CA SER A 421 -0.29 -7.94 -29.87
C SER A 421 -0.24 -7.26 -31.24
N ARG A 422 0.42 -7.89 -32.23
CA ARG A 422 0.54 -7.33 -33.57
C ARG A 422 -0.85 -6.98 -34.16
N ARG A 423 -1.01 -5.75 -34.65
CA ARG A 423 -2.24 -5.20 -35.26
C ARG A 423 -3.52 -5.17 -34.37
N ARG A 424 -3.38 -5.22 -33.04
CA ARG A 424 -4.48 -4.94 -32.06
C ARG A 424 -4.25 -3.54 -31.45
N PHE A 425 -5.30 -2.83 -31.03
CA PHE A 425 -5.19 -1.51 -30.38
C PHE A 425 -4.57 -0.38 -31.22
N THR A 426 -4.62 -0.46 -32.54
CA THR A 426 -3.96 0.51 -33.45
C THR A 426 -4.48 1.95 -33.32
N SER A 427 -5.65 2.15 -32.72
CA SER A 427 -6.25 3.48 -32.47
C SER A 427 -5.93 4.04 -31.09
N LEU A 428 -5.21 3.28 -30.26
CA LEU A 428 -4.89 3.65 -28.89
C LEU A 428 -3.97 4.87 -28.89
N ARG A 429 -4.37 5.88 -28.13
CA ARG A 429 -3.67 7.14 -27.91
C ARG A 429 -2.99 7.18 -26.55
N MET A 430 -3.56 6.51 -25.55
CA MET A 430 -3.01 6.42 -24.20
C MET A 430 -3.01 4.99 -23.71
N LEU A 431 -1.85 4.54 -23.23
CA LEU A 431 -1.68 3.27 -22.56
C LEU A 431 -0.94 3.51 -21.24
N ASP A 432 -1.64 3.34 -20.13
CA ASP A 432 -1.05 3.34 -18.79
C ASP A 432 -1.22 1.95 -18.15
N ILE A 433 -0.12 1.26 -17.96
CA ILE A 433 -0.05 -0.03 -17.24
C ILE A 433 0.98 0.06 -16.10
N SER A 434 1.25 1.27 -15.62
CA SER A 434 2.23 1.53 -14.58
C SER A 434 1.86 0.90 -13.23
N SER A 435 2.83 0.77 -12.33
CA SER A 435 2.59 0.28 -10.95
C SER A 435 1.87 -1.08 -10.92
N ASN A 436 2.46 -2.08 -11.59
CA ASN A 436 2.00 -3.47 -11.64
C ASN A 436 3.21 -4.42 -11.43
N ASN A 437 3.01 -5.74 -11.55
CA ASN A 437 4.08 -6.75 -11.41
C ASN A 437 4.41 -7.42 -12.75
N LEU A 438 4.41 -6.64 -13.85
CA LEU A 438 4.70 -7.18 -15.18
C LEU A 438 6.18 -7.53 -15.33
N ILE A 439 6.45 -8.64 -16.01
CA ILE A 439 7.80 -9.18 -16.25
C ILE A 439 8.06 -9.32 -17.77
N GLY A 440 9.24 -9.85 -18.14
CA GLY A 440 9.60 -10.08 -19.54
C GLY A 440 10.02 -8.79 -20.24
N SER A 441 10.10 -8.79 -21.57
CA SER A 441 10.55 -7.63 -22.36
C SER A 441 9.42 -6.87 -23.03
N ILE A 442 9.65 -5.59 -23.34
CA ILE A 442 8.75 -4.83 -24.22
C ILE A 442 8.71 -5.53 -25.59
N PRO A 443 7.55 -6.02 -26.05
CA PRO A 443 7.47 -6.76 -27.31
C PRO A 443 7.56 -5.82 -28.52
N PRO A 444 8.18 -6.24 -29.64
CA PRO A 444 8.25 -5.43 -30.88
C PRO A 444 6.89 -4.96 -31.39
N GLY A 445 5.81 -5.73 -31.13
CA GLY A 445 4.45 -5.36 -31.52
C GLY A 445 3.93 -4.05 -30.91
N ILE A 446 4.59 -3.49 -29.88
CA ILE A 446 4.26 -2.17 -29.34
C ILE A 446 4.37 -1.08 -30.42
N GLY A 447 5.29 -1.23 -31.38
CA GLY A 447 5.50 -0.28 -32.48
C GLY A 447 4.35 -0.22 -33.50
N ASP A 448 3.42 -1.18 -33.47
CA ASP A 448 2.22 -1.15 -34.32
C ASP A 448 1.20 -0.11 -33.83
N LEU A 449 1.31 0.37 -32.58
CA LEU A 449 0.38 1.29 -31.93
C LEU A 449 0.64 2.76 -32.31
N THR A 450 0.81 3.03 -33.61
CA THR A 450 1.27 4.32 -34.17
C THR A 450 0.45 5.56 -33.81
N SER A 451 -0.76 5.38 -33.28
CA SER A 451 -1.62 6.46 -32.75
C SER A 451 -1.28 6.87 -31.32
N LEU A 452 -0.38 6.15 -30.63
CA LEU A 452 0.00 6.41 -29.24
C LEU A 452 0.62 7.80 -29.10
N VAL A 453 0.07 8.55 -28.15
CA VAL A 453 0.53 9.86 -27.69
C VAL A 453 1.21 9.73 -26.32
N SER A 454 0.72 8.83 -25.46
CA SER A 454 1.29 8.58 -24.14
C SER A 454 1.43 7.09 -23.87
N LEU A 455 2.63 6.66 -23.49
CA LEU A 455 2.93 5.30 -23.07
C LEU A 455 3.59 5.33 -21.70
N ASP A 456 2.93 4.75 -20.69
CA ASP A 456 3.45 4.60 -19.34
C ASP A 456 3.48 3.12 -18.94
N LEU A 457 4.69 2.60 -18.75
CA LEU A 457 4.97 1.25 -18.27
C LEU A 457 5.79 1.27 -16.97
N SER A 458 5.83 2.41 -16.28
CA SER A 458 6.69 2.64 -15.13
C SER A 458 6.33 1.75 -13.92
N TYR A 459 7.26 1.59 -12.98
CA TYR A 459 7.04 0.81 -11.74
C TYR A 459 6.53 -0.62 -12.01
N ASN A 460 7.30 -1.38 -12.79
CA ASN A 460 7.08 -2.80 -13.08
C ASN A 460 8.43 -3.56 -12.99
N ASP A 461 8.44 -4.86 -13.31
CA ASP A 461 9.64 -5.70 -13.38
C ASP A 461 10.05 -6.02 -14.83
N ILE A 462 9.71 -5.14 -15.79
CA ILE A 462 10.01 -5.33 -17.22
C ILE A 462 11.52 -5.24 -17.44
N SER A 463 12.05 -6.13 -18.27
CA SER A 463 13.49 -6.36 -18.49
C SER A 463 13.86 -6.40 -19.97
N GLY A 464 15.16 -6.48 -20.26
CA GLY A 464 15.65 -6.51 -21.64
C GLY A 464 15.77 -5.13 -22.28
N PRO A 465 16.17 -5.04 -23.56
CA PRO A 465 16.44 -3.77 -24.22
C PRO A 465 15.15 -3.02 -24.60
N LEU A 466 15.26 -1.70 -24.78
CA LEU A 466 14.24 -0.89 -25.43
C LEU A 466 14.21 -1.25 -26.94
N PRO A 467 13.14 -1.89 -27.46
CA PRO A 467 13.08 -2.29 -28.86
C PRO A 467 13.02 -1.08 -29.79
N THR A 468 13.68 -1.16 -30.94
CA THR A 468 13.71 -0.09 -31.95
C THR A 468 12.34 0.20 -32.54
N GLU A 469 11.41 -0.76 -32.47
CA GLU A 469 10.03 -0.58 -32.93
C GLU A 469 9.25 0.47 -32.12
N VAL A 470 9.64 0.78 -30.87
CA VAL A 470 9.05 1.92 -30.13
C VAL A 470 9.29 3.24 -30.86
N MET A 471 10.35 3.32 -31.67
CA MET A 471 10.69 4.52 -32.45
C MET A 471 9.74 4.73 -33.65
N HIS A 472 8.86 3.76 -33.95
CA HIS A 472 7.78 3.90 -34.94
C HIS A 472 6.57 4.69 -34.42
N LEU A 473 6.51 4.99 -33.11
CA LEU A 473 5.42 5.71 -32.47
C LEU A 473 5.54 7.23 -32.71
N LEU A 474 5.45 7.67 -33.97
CA LEU A 474 5.73 9.07 -34.36
C LEU A 474 4.79 10.11 -33.72
N SER A 475 3.63 9.69 -33.20
CA SER A 475 2.69 10.55 -32.48
C SER A 475 3.03 10.73 -30.99
N LEU A 476 4.02 10.00 -30.48
CA LEU A 476 4.32 9.90 -29.05
C LEU A 476 4.83 11.23 -28.51
N ALA A 477 4.14 11.74 -27.49
CA ALA A 477 4.47 12.96 -26.78
C ALA A 477 5.03 12.69 -25.37
N SER A 478 4.67 11.56 -24.76
CA SER A 478 5.16 11.14 -23.44
C SER A 478 5.54 9.65 -23.45
N LEU A 479 6.75 9.35 -22.98
CA LEU A 479 7.25 8.00 -22.77
C LEU A 479 7.80 7.87 -21.34
N ASP A 480 7.14 7.07 -20.50
CA ASP A 480 7.61 6.72 -19.16
C ASP A 480 7.83 5.22 -19.04
N LEU A 481 9.08 4.84 -18.82
CA LEU A 481 9.54 3.47 -18.59
C LEU A 481 10.30 3.34 -17.26
N SER A 482 10.15 4.31 -16.36
CA SER A 482 10.94 4.40 -15.14
C SER A 482 10.70 3.24 -14.17
N SER A 483 11.66 3.00 -13.28
CA SER A 483 11.56 1.99 -12.22
C SER A 483 11.21 0.61 -12.77
N ASN A 484 12.05 0.12 -13.69
CA ASN A 484 11.98 -1.19 -14.30
C ASN A 484 13.39 -1.83 -14.30
N ARG A 485 13.57 -2.97 -14.98
CA ARG A 485 14.84 -3.67 -15.17
C ARG A 485 15.33 -3.61 -16.62
N LEU A 486 14.94 -2.58 -17.37
CA LEU A 486 15.33 -2.41 -18.77
C LEU A 486 16.85 -2.20 -18.87
N SER A 487 17.47 -2.75 -19.91
CA SER A 487 18.92 -2.81 -20.06
C SER A 487 19.38 -2.48 -21.48
N GLY A 488 20.67 -2.59 -21.75
CA GLY A 488 21.24 -2.26 -23.06
C GLY A 488 21.30 -0.76 -23.34
N SER A 489 21.56 -0.41 -24.60
CA SER A 489 21.65 0.99 -25.05
C SER A 489 20.30 1.54 -25.46
N ILE A 490 20.10 2.85 -25.24
CA ILE A 490 19.00 3.60 -25.86
C ILE A 490 19.30 3.70 -27.37
N PRO A 491 18.40 3.26 -28.27
CA PRO A 491 18.60 3.40 -29.70
C PRO A 491 18.70 4.87 -30.13
N ALA A 492 19.65 5.21 -31.00
CA ALA A 492 19.81 6.56 -31.53
C ALA A 492 18.58 7.04 -32.32
N GLU A 493 17.82 6.09 -32.89
CA GLU A 493 16.56 6.31 -33.60
C GLU A 493 15.48 6.97 -32.74
N ILE A 494 15.65 7.05 -31.42
CA ILE A 494 14.77 7.84 -30.54
C ILE A 494 14.67 9.29 -30.95
N GLY A 495 15.70 9.84 -31.60
CA GLY A 495 15.67 11.18 -32.19
C GLY A 495 14.57 11.38 -33.24
N VAL A 496 13.99 10.32 -33.82
CA VAL A 496 12.88 10.41 -34.80
C VAL A 496 11.56 10.84 -34.16
N LEU A 497 11.41 10.72 -32.84
CA LEU A 497 10.19 11.08 -32.10
C LEU A 497 10.08 12.60 -31.89
N THR A 498 9.87 13.35 -32.97
CA THR A 498 9.87 14.83 -32.98
C THR A 498 8.78 15.48 -32.11
N ASN A 499 7.70 14.74 -31.84
CA ASN A 499 6.60 15.16 -30.96
C ASN A 499 6.88 14.90 -29.46
N LEU A 500 7.96 14.19 -29.12
CA LEU A 500 8.25 13.79 -27.75
C LEU A 500 8.57 15.02 -26.89
N THR A 501 7.74 15.22 -25.86
CA THR A 501 7.88 16.32 -24.89
C THR A 501 8.45 15.85 -23.55
N SER A 502 8.20 14.59 -23.19
CA SER A 502 8.63 13.98 -21.94
C SER A 502 9.24 12.60 -22.19
N LEU A 503 10.49 12.41 -21.73
CA LEU A 503 11.21 11.13 -21.78
C LEU A 503 11.70 10.76 -20.39
N VAL A 504 11.11 9.72 -19.80
CA VAL A 504 11.37 9.30 -18.42
C VAL A 504 11.80 7.82 -18.41
N LEU A 505 13.09 7.58 -18.19
CA LEU A 505 13.72 6.26 -18.18
C LEU A 505 14.43 5.95 -16.85
N ARG A 506 14.16 6.77 -15.82
CA ARG A 506 14.78 6.71 -14.49
C ARG A 506 14.82 5.30 -13.91
N ASN A 507 15.86 4.99 -13.13
CA ASN A 507 15.93 3.79 -12.29
C ASN A 507 15.72 2.51 -13.13
N ASN A 508 16.63 2.32 -14.07
CA ASN A 508 16.74 1.14 -14.93
C ASN A 508 18.23 0.74 -14.99
N THR A 509 18.57 -0.18 -15.87
CA THR A 509 19.96 -0.60 -16.12
C THR A 509 20.44 -0.22 -17.52
N PHE A 510 19.90 0.87 -18.10
CA PHE A 510 20.36 1.36 -19.39
C PHE A 510 21.84 1.74 -19.31
N SER A 511 22.57 1.44 -20.37
CA SER A 511 24.02 1.62 -20.47
C SER A 511 24.39 2.13 -21.88
N GLY A 512 25.66 2.41 -22.12
CA GLY A 512 26.12 2.91 -23.41
C GLY A 512 26.30 4.43 -23.43
N VAL A 513 26.55 4.97 -24.61
CA VAL A 513 26.98 6.36 -24.79
C VAL A 513 25.89 7.15 -25.50
N ILE A 514 25.39 8.18 -24.83
CA ILE A 514 24.46 9.18 -25.37
C ILE A 514 25.25 10.23 -26.14
N ARG A 515 24.87 10.38 -27.40
CA ARG A 515 25.43 11.29 -28.41
C ARG A 515 24.32 12.15 -29.02
N GLU A 516 24.72 13.14 -29.81
CA GLU A 516 23.86 14.16 -30.42
C GLU A 516 22.70 13.55 -31.18
N GLU A 517 22.97 12.45 -31.90
CA GLU A 517 22.00 11.69 -32.70
C GLU A 517 20.76 11.24 -31.91
N HIS A 518 20.89 10.94 -30.61
CA HIS A 518 19.76 10.54 -29.76
C HIS A 518 18.77 11.70 -29.55
N PHE A 519 19.24 12.92 -29.71
CA PHE A 519 18.54 14.14 -29.31
C PHE A 519 18.31 15.12 -30.47
N ALA A 520 18.99 14.94 -31.60
CA ALA A 520 19.02 15.87 -32.73
C ALA A 520 17.64 16.14 -33.36
N GLY A 521 16.69 15.21 -33.25
CA GLY A 521 15.32 15.39 -33.77
C GLY A 521 14.26 15.66 -32.69
N LEU A 522 14.61 15.66 -31.40
CA LEU A 522 13.66 15.85 -30.30
C LEU A 522 13.31 17.33 -30.06
N ILE A 523 12.84 18.02 -31.10
CA ILE A 523 12.61 19.47 -31.12
C ILE A 523 11.58 19.95 -30.09
N SER A 524 10.68 19.06 -29.64
CA SER A 524 9.59 19.36 -28.70
C SER A 524 9.94 19.03 -27.25
N LEU A 525 11.14 18.51 -26.98
CA LEU A 525 11.52 17.97 -25.67
C LEU A 525 11.59 19.07 -24.59
N LYS A 526 10.91 18.82 -23.47
CA LYS A 526 10.85 19.72 -22.32
C LYS A 526 11.35 19.03 -21.05
N ASN A 527 10.97 17.77 -20.87
CA ASN A 527 11.24 17.02 -19.64
C ASN A 527 12.07 15.79 -19.98
N ILE A 528 13.19 15.63 -19.29
CA ILE A 528 14.04 14.46 -19.42
C ILE A 528 14.43 13.94 -18.03
N ASP A 529 14.20 12.66 -17.79
CA ASP A 529 14.71 11.96 -16.61
C ASP A 529 15.37 10.66 -17.02
N LEU A 530 16.70 10.66 -16.99
CA LEU A 530 17.55 9.51 -17.28
C LEU A 530 18.28 9.01 -16.03
N SER A 531 17.92 9.56 -14.86
CA SER A 531 18.64 9.34 -13.61
C SER A 531 18.70 7.87 -13.20
N SER A 532 19.69 7.51 -12.38
CA SER A 532 19.87 6.14 -11.88
C SER A 532 19.97 5.10 -13.01
N ASN A 533 20.81 5.38 -14.00
CA ASN A 533 21.20 4.48 -15.09
C ASN A 533 22.73 4.53 -15.29
N TYR A 534 23.29 3.60 -16.07
CA TYR A 534 24.71 3.53 -16.41
C TYR A 534 25.07 4.28 -17.71
N LEU A 535 24.33 5.34 -18.04
CA LEU A 535 24.47 6.09 -19.28
C LEU A 535 25.66 7.05 -19.21
N LYS A 536 26.45 7.09 -20.28
CA LYS A 536 27.55 8.05 -20.43
C LYS A 536 27.19 9.12 -21.45
N PHE A 537 27.41 10.40 -21.13
CA PHE A 537 27.21 11.49 -22.09
C PHE A 537 28.51 11.86 -22.77
N SER A 538 28.47 11.99 -24.10
CA SER A 538 29.63 12.39 -24.90
C SER A 538 29.15 13.23 -26.09
N MET A 539 28.94 14.52 -25.86
CA MET A 539 28.58 15.50 -26.89
C MET A 539 29.79 16.35 -27.28
N ASP A 540 29.84 16.76 -28.55
CA ASP A 540 30.75 17.73 -29.09
C ASP A 540 30.51 19.12 -28.46
N SER A 541 31.60 19.85 -28.25
CA SER A 541 31.55 21.08 -27.46
C SER A 541 30.76 22.22 -28.12
N ASP A 542 30.61 22.18 -29.43
CA ASP A 542 29.90 23.15 -30.27
C ASP A 542 28.46 22.72 -30.61
N TRP A 543 28.02 21.56 -30.10
CA TRP A 543 26.67 21.08 -30.35
C TRP A 543 25.60 22.01 -29.75
N LEU A 544 24.63 22.37 -30.59
CA LEU A 544 23.48 23.19 -30.23
C LEU A 544 22.22 22.31 -30.16
N PRO A 545 21.70 22.02 -28.95
CA PRO A 545 20.51 21.22 -28.81
C PRO A 545 19.30 21.96 -29.41
N PRO A 546 18.43 21.27 -30.16
CA PRO A 546 17.29 21.88 -30.85
C PRO A 546 16.09 22.18 -29.92
N PHE A 547 16.21 21.83 -28.65
CA PHE A 547 15.18 22.00 -27.63
C PHE A 547 15.66 22.87 -26.46
N ARG A 548 14.70 23.22 -25.59
CA ARG A 548 14.91 23.95 -24.35
C ARG A 548 14.17 23.23 -23.24
N LEU A 549 14.91 22.52 -22.40
CA LEU A 549 14.39 21.76 -21.29
C LEU A 549 13.81 22.70 -20.23
N GLU A 550 12.72 22.26 -19.62
CA GLU A 550 12.08 22.84 -18.43
C GLU A 550 12.49 22.03 -17.17
N SER A 551 12.68 20.72 -17.32
CA SER A 551 13.13 19.82 -16.25
C SER A 551 14.15 18.80 -16.76
N ALA A 552 15.25 18.62 -16.04
CA ALA A 552 16.31 17.69 -16.39
C ALA A 552 16.85 16.93 -15.16
N TRP A 553 16.66 15.60 -15.15
CA TRP A 553 17.12 14.71 -14.09
C TRP A 553 18.12 13.70 -14.64
N LEU A 554 19.39 13.90 -14.32
CA LEU A 554 20.50 13.12 -14.87
C LEU A 554 21.35 12.49 -13.77
N ALA A 555 20.85 12.45 -12.53
CA ALA A 555 21.58 11.92 -11.39
C ALA A 555 22.15 10.52 -11.66
N SER A 556 23.37 10.25 -11.18
CA SER A 556 24.06 8.96 -11.35
C SER A 556 24.43 8.56 -12.80
N CYS A 557 24.16 9.40 -13.81
CA CYS A 557 24.70 9.21 -15.16
C CYS A 557 26.16 9.69 -15.26
N GLN A 558 26.97 9.09 -16.11
CA GLN A 558 28.36 9.52 -16.32
C GLN A 558 28.41 10.72 -17.28
N ILE A 559 28.34 11.93 -16.73
CA ILE A 559 28.44 13.19 -17.47
C ILE A 559 29.87 13.74 -17.44
N GLY A 560 30.53 13.60 -16.29
CA GLY A 560 31.87 14.14 -16.07
C GLY A 560 32.98 13.45 -16.89
N PRO A 561 34.21 13.99 -16.81
CA PRO A 561 34.67 14.88 -15.73
C PRO A 561 34.37 16.37 -15.93
N LEU A 562 34.07 16.83 -17.14
CA LEU A 562 33.85 18.26 -17.42
C LEU A 562 32.35 18.58 -17.52
N PHE A 563 31.98 19.81 -17.17
CA PHE A 563 30.63 20.33 -17.43
C PHE A 563 30.38 20.38 -18.95
N PRO A 564 29.32 19.72 -19.46
CA PRO A 564 29.01 19.76 -20.89
C PRO A 564 28.64 21.18 -21.33
N SER A 565 29.28 21.68 -22.38
CA SER A 565 29.07 23.04 -22.88
C SER A 565 27.66 23.25 -23.45
N TRP A 566 27.01 22.21 -23.98
CA TRP A 566 25.65 22.33 -24.53
C TRP A 566 24.60 22.78 -23.50
N LEU A 567 24.86 22.54 -22.19
CA LEU A 567 23.99 22.98 -21.09
C LEU A 567 23.87 24.50 -21.00
N GLN A 568 24.85 25.27 -21.49
CA GLN A 568 24.84 26.74 -21.44
C GLN A 568 23.62 27.34 -22.16
N TRP A 569 23.02 26.58 -23.09
CA TRP A 569 21.87 26.99 -23.88
C TRP A 569 20.52 26.66 -23.24
N GLN A 570 20.50 25.96 -22.10
CA GLN A 570 19.30 25.45 -21.43
C GLN A 570 18.76 26.40 -20.35
N HIS A 571 18.59 27.68 -20.70
CA HIS A 571 18.14 28.76 -19.80
C HIS A 571 16.69 28.65 -19.30
N LYS A 572 15.92 27.66 -19.78
CA LYS A 572 14.53 27.42 -19.36
C LYS A 572 14.40 26.39 -18.24
N ILE A 573 15.49 25.75 -17.83
CA ILE A 573 15.46 24.71 -16.80
C ILE A 573 15.06 25.34 -15.46
N ILE A 574 14.02 24.77 -14.86
CA ILE A 574 13.50 25.12 -13.53
C ILE A 574 13.95 24.08 -12.49
N GLU A 575 13.93 22.81 -12.87
CA GLU A 575 14.37 21.69 -12.02
C GLU A 575 15.57 20.98 -12.66
N PHE A 576 16.72 21.01 -11.99
CA PHE A 576 17.95 20.40 -12.48
C PHE A 576 18.64 19.51 -11.46
N ASP A 577 18.83 18.23 -11.81
CA ASP A 577 19.58 17.28 -11.00
C ASP A 577 20.73 16.65 -11.82
N ILE A 578 21.96 16.94 -11.40
CA ILE A 578 23.21 16.37 -11.92
C ILE A 578 24.06 15.79 -10.77
N SER A 579 23.40 15.36 -9.70
CA SER A 579 24.06 14.70 -8.56
C SER A 579 24.71 13.39 -8.95
N SER A 580 25.86 13.05 -8.36
CA SER A 580 26.56 11.77 -8.63
C SER A 580 26.91 11.53 -10.11
N THR A 581 27.23 12.58 -10.87
CA THR A 581 27.49 12.47 -12.32
C THR A 581 28.96 12.38 -12.71
N GLY A 582 29.84 12.32 -11.70
CA GLY A 582 31.29 12.26 -11.87
C GLY A 582 31.91 13.58 -12.31
N LEU A 583 31.21 14.70 -12.16
CA LEU A 583 31.72 16.03 -12.48
C LEU A 583 32.88 16.42 -11.58
N MET A 584 33.88 17.08 -12.17
CA MET A 584 35.13 17.46 -11.54
C MET A 584 35.50 18.91 -11.90
N GLY A 585 36.40 19.50 -11.12
CA GLY A 585 36.97 20.80 -11.44
C GLY A 585 36.03 21.96 -11.09
N LYS A 586 36.29 23.15 -11.65
CA LYS A 586 35.52 24.36 -11.33
C LYS A 586 34.24 24.45 -12.16
N ILE A 587 33.19 25.01 -11.57
CA ILE A 587 31.97 25.39 -12.30
C ILE A 587 32.33 26.49 -13.31
N PRO A 588 31.95 26.34 -14.60
CA PRO A 588 32.15 27.39 -15.60
C PRO A 588 31.36 28.67 -15.30
N ASP A 589 31.90 29.83 -15.67
CA ASP A 589 31.29 31.14 -15.38
C ASP A 589 29.86 31.29 -15.93
N TRP A 590 29.58 30.70 -17.09
CA TRP A 590 28.24 30.75 -17.70
C TRP A 590 27.17 30.03 -16.87
N PHE A 591 27.53 29.00 -16.10
CA PHE A 591 26.60 28.08 -15.44
C PHE A 591 25.61 28.82 -14.54
N TRP A 592 26.13 29.68 -13.68
CA TRP A 592 25.33 30.45 -12.72
C TRP A 592 24.37 31.43 -13.40
N SER A 593 24.76 31.98 -14.54
CA SER A 593 23.88 32.85 -15.33
C SER A 593 22.76 32.04 -16.00
N THR A 594 23.09 30.89 -16.58
CA THR A 594 22.14 30.01 -17.27
C THR A 594 21.06 29.48 -16.34
N PHE A 595 21.43 29.10 -15.10
CA PHE A 595 20.51 28.48 -14.13
C PHE A 595 20.04 29.43 -13.02
N SER A 596 20.22 30.73 -13.19
CA SER A 596 19.81 31.74 -12.19
C SER A 596 18.31 31.75 -11.87
N GLN A 597 17.47 31.24 -12.78
CA GLN A 597 16.02 31.14 -12.64
C GLN A 597 15.55 29.75 -12.16
N ALA A 598 16.46 28.80 -11.95
CA ALA A 598 16.08 27.48 -11.47
C ALA A 598 15.61 27.55 -10.00
N THR A 599 14.56 26.81 -9.67
CA THR A 599 14.04 26.71 -8.30
C THR A 599 14.63 25.50 -7.58
N TYR A 600 14.99 24.44 -8.31
CA TYR A 600 15.64 23.25 -7.77
C TYR A 600 16.96 22.99 -8.50
N LEU A 601 18.05 22.89 -7.73
CA LEU A 601 19.35 22.48 -8.23
C LEU A 601 20.02 21.48 -7.29
N ASP A 602 20.33 20.29 -7.81
CA ASP A 602 21.14 19.29 -7.12
C ASP A 602 22.41 18.98 -7.92
N MET A 603 23.56 19.29 -7.32
CA MET A 603 24.90 18.96 -7.83
C MET A 603 25.70 18.14 -6.81
N SER A 604 25.04 17.54 -5.83
CA SER A 604 25.65 16.79 -4.74
C SER A 604 26.42 15.55 -5.22
N GLN A 605 27.28 15.00 -4.35
CA GLN A 605 28.03 13.76 -4.59
C GLN A 605 28.90 13.79 -5.85
N ASN A 606 29.59 14.90 -6.10
CA ASN A 606 30.54 15.05 -7.19
C ASN A 606 31.93 15.44 -6.66
N GLN A 607 32.85 15.81 -7.55
CA GLN A 607 34.19 16.31 -7.22
C GLN A 607 34.35 17.77 -7.68
N ILE A 608 33.27 18.54 -7.60
CA ILE A 608 33.22 19.94 -8.04
C ILE A 608 33.97 20.80 -7.02
N SER A 609 34.79 21.71 -7.52
CA SER A 609 35.68 22.59 -6.75
C SER A 609 35.46 24.06 -7.11
N GLY A 610 36.16 24.97 -6.44
CA GLY A 610 36.00 26.41 -6.60
C GLY A 610 35.06 27.01 -5.56
N SER A 611 34.70 28.28 -5.73
CA SER A 611 33.84 29.02 -4.80
C SER A 611 32.49 29.33 -5.42
N LEU A 612 31.48 29.52 -4.57
CA LEU A 612 30.16 29.98 -5.00
C LEU A 612 30.20 31.46 -5.45
N PRO A 613 29.32 31.89 -6.35
CA PRO A 613 29.30 33.26 -6.87
C PRO A 613 28.83 34.25 -5.79
N ALA A 614 29.39 35.46 -5.79
CA ALA A 614 29.03 36.48 -4.80
C ALA A 614 27.55 36.95 -4.90
N HIS A 615 26.94 36.81 -6.08
CA HIS A 615 25.55 37.19 -6.36
C HIS A 615 24.56 36.00 -6.22
N LEU A 616 24.93 34.95 -5.47
CA LEU A 616 24.04 33.81 -5.24
C LEU A 616 22.69 34.24 -4.63
N GLY A 617 22.69 35.29 -3.80
CA GLY A 617 21.48 35.82 -3.16
C GLY A 617 20.40 36.35 -4.12
N ASP A 618 20.78 36.71 -5.35
CA ASP A 618 19.86 37.23 -6.37
C ASP A 618 19.16 36.13 -7.18
N MET A 619 19.56 34.86 -6.98
CA MET A 619 19.04 33.73 -7.75
C MET A 619 17.71 33.22 -7.20
N ALA A 620 16.96 32.49 -8.03
CA ALA A 620 15.60 32.03 -7.73
C ALA A 620 15.52 30.70 -6.95
N PHE A 621 16.65 30.16 -6.47
CA PHE A 621 16.69 28.85 -5.82
C PHE A 621 15.76 28.78 -4.60
N GLU A 622 14.90 27.78 -4.61
CA GLU A 622 14.10 27.33 -3.46
C GLU A 622 14.81 26.15 -2.77
N GLN A 623 15.41 25.25 -3.54
CA GLN A 623 16.19 24.12 -3.04
C GLN A 623 17.56 24.06 -3.73
N LEU A 624 18.62 24.03 -2.93
CA LEU A 624 19.99 23.99 -3.41
C LEU A 624 20.79 22.92 -2.66
N TYR A 625 21.16 21.85 -3.37
CA TYR A 625 21.94 20.72 -2.85
C TYR A 625 23.32 20.68 -3.52
N LEU A 626 24.35 20.90 -2.71
CA LEU A 626 25.76 20.96 -3.11
C LEU A 626 26.63 20.00 -2.28
N SER A 627 26.02 19.15 -1.47
CA SER A 627 26.72 18.34 -0.50
C SER A 627 27.68 17.33 -1.10
N SER A 628 28.69 16.92 -0.33
CA SER A 628 29.69 15.93 -0.76
C SER A 628 30.40 16.34 -2.05
N ASN A 629 31.09 17.47 -2.00
CA ASN A 629 31.89 18.04 -3.10
C ASN A 629 33.23 18.59 -2.55
N GLN A 630 33.95 19.38 -3.34
CA GLN A 630 35.21 20.05 -2.99
C GLN A 630 35.09 21.58 -3.04
N PHE A 631 33.90 22.13 -2.80
CA PHE A 631 33.70 23.59 -2.78
C PHE A 631 34.51 24.25 -1.66
N THR A 632 34.96 25.47 -1.93
CA THR A 632 35.88 26.25 -1.08
C THR A 632 35.44 27.72 -1.01
N GLY A 633 36.14 28.51 -0.19
CA GLY A 633 35.90 29.95 -0.06
C GLY A 633 34.78 30.28 0.94
N PRO A 634 34.41 31.57 1.05
CA PRO A 634 33.36 32.04 1.94
C PRO A 634 31.96 31.67 1.44
N ILE A 635 31.02 31.60 2.37
CA ILE A 635 29.60 31.41 2.08
C ILE A 635 29.01 32.76 1.62
N PRO A 636 28.48 32.88 0.40
CA PRO A 636 27.82 34.10 -0.07
C PRO A 636 26.43 34.28 0.58
N PRO A 637 25.77 35.44 0.41
CA PRO A 637 24.38 35.65 0.82
C PRO A 637 23.46 34.58 0.24
N PHE A 638 22.46 34.18 1.02
CA PHE A 638 21.51 33.14 0.62
C PHE A 638 20.48 33.67 -0.37
N PRO A 639 20.00 32.84 -1.31
CA PRO A 639 18.85 33.20 -2.15
C PRO A 639 17.63 33.52 -1.29
N ARG A 640 16.89 34.58 -1.61
CA ARG A 640 15.77 35.04 -0.76
C ARG A 640 14.62 34.05 -0.61
N LYS A 641 14.41 33.19 -1.61
CA LYS A 641 13.34 32.17 -1.66
C LYS A 641 13.80 30.79 -1.17
N ILE A 642 15.03 30.66 -0.69
CA ILE A 642 15.58 29.36 -0.32
C ILE A 642 14.80 28.79 0.88
N ASN A 643 14.30 27.57 0.73
CA ASN A 643 13.66 26.78 1.78
C ASN A 643 14.53 25.61 2.26
N VAL A 644 15.39 25.06 1.38
CA VAL A 644 16.37 24.03 1.73
C VAL A 644 17.74 24.39 1.16
N LEU A 645 18.73 24.50 2.03
CA LEU A 645 20.13 24.67 1.65
C LEU A 645 20.98 23.55 2.25
N ASP A 646 21.58 22.73 1.39
CA ASP A 646 22.54 21.71 1.78
C ASP A 646 23.90 21.94 1.11
N ILE A 647 24.88 22.40 1.89
CA ILE A 647 26.27 22.59 1.47
C ILE A 647 27.24 21.69 2.26
N SER A 648 26.70 20.66 2.91
CA SER A 648 27.45 19.79 3.81
C SER A 648 28.58 19.02 3.13
N ASN A 649 29.54 18.51 3.91
CA ASN A 649 30.63 17.67 3.45
C ASN A 649 31.42 18.29 2.27
N ASN A 650 31.96 19.49 2.52
CA ASN A 650 32.71 20.31 1.57
C ASN A 650 33.95 20.92 2.27
N SER A 651 34.57 21.93 1.66
CA SER A 651 35.67 22.70 2.24
C SER A 651 35.37 24.19 2.34
N PHE A 652 34.10 24.57 2.53
CA PHE A 652 33.71 25.96 2.78
C PHE A 652 34.38 26.49 4.05
N SER A 653 34.75 27.76 4.05
CA SER A 653 35.54 28.40 5.11
C SER A 653 35.10 29.85 5.35
N GLY A 654 35.69 30.55 6.31
CA GLY A 654 35.23 31.89 6.69
C GLY A 654 34.06 31.83 7.68
N THR A 655 33.23 32.86 7.72
CA THR A 655 32.09 32.96 8.66
C THR A 655 30.76 32.82 7.94
N LEU A 656 29.70 32.49 8.68
CA LEU A 656 28.34 32.65 8.19
C LEU A 656 28.06 34.13 7.86
N PRO A 657 27.23 34.42 6.85
CA PRO A 657 26.83 35.79 6.54
C PRO A 657 26.15 36.44 7.76
N PRO A 658 26.47 37.70 8.12
CA PRO A 658 25.90 38.36 9.30
C PRO A 658 24.40 38.65 9.18
N HIS A 659 23.88 38.72 7.95
CA HIS A 659 22.47 38.84 7.61
C HIS A 659 22.12 37.75 6.61
N LEU A 660 21.19 36.86 6.96
CA LEU A 660 20.87 35.69 6.13
C LEU A 660 19.79 35.98 5.06
N GLU A 661 18.90 36.96 5.29
CA GLU A 661 17.84 37.40 4.34
C GLU A 661 17.04 36.28 3.66
N ALA A 662 16.82 35.14 4.34
CA ALA A 662 16.18 33.94 3.80
C ALA A 662 14.93 33.53 4.60
N PRO A 663 13.84 34.32 4.58
CA PRO A 663 12.68 34.13 5.45
C PRO A 663 11.94 32.79 5.25
N GLU A 664 12.11 32.15 4.09
CA GLU A 664 11.46 30.88 3.76
C GLU A 664 12.29 29.64 4.19
N LEU A 665 13.48 29.84 4.75
CA LEU A 665 14.42 28.76 5.10
C LEU A 665 13.84 27.86 6.19
N GLN A 666 13.70 26.57 5.86
CA GLN A 666 13.20 25.52 6.75
C GLN A 666 14.30 24.56 7.18
N THR A 667 15.22 24.26 6.26
CA THR A 667 16.29 23.27 6.47
C THR A 667 17.64 23.84 6.07
N LEU A 668 18.59 23.84 7.01
CA LEU A 668 19.95 24.34 6.83
C LEU A 668 20.98 23.27 7.19
N LEU A 669 21.62 22.68 6.18
CA LEU A 669 22.63 21.63 6.35
C LEU A 669 23.99 22.14 5.88
N MET A 670 24.92 22.31 6.82
CA MET A 670 26.28 22.81 6.57
C MET A 670 27.37 21.96 7.25
N TYR A 671 27.01 20.76 7.71
CA TYR A 671 27.91 19.91 8.49
C TYR A 671 29.18 19.51 7.71
N SER A 672 30.24 19.15 8.43
CA SER A 672 31.52 18.71 7.86
C SER A 672 32.10 19.71 6.85
N ASN A 673 32.41 20.91 7.33
CA ASN A 673 33.08 21.98 6.58
C ASN A 673 34.20 22.63 7.44
N ARG A 674 34.71 23.80 7.03
CA ARG A 674 35.69 24.60 7.78
C ARG A 674 35.14 25.97 8.18
N ILE A 675 33.83 26.05 8.42
CA ILE A 675 33.13 27.30 8.74
C ILE A 675 33.45 27.68 10.19
N GLY A 676 33.93 28.91 10.41
CA GLY A 676 34.29 29.43 11.72
C GLY A 676 33.52 30.69 12.11
N GLY A 677 33.97 31.33 13.18
CA GLY A 677 33.28 32.49 13.75
C GLY A 677 32.06 32.11 14.58
N ASN A 678 31.29 33.12 14.97
CA ASN A 678 30.08 32.94 15.78
C ASN A 678 28.88 32.62 14.88
N ILE A 679 27.89 31.91 15.41
CA ILE A 679 26.57 31.81 14.80
C ILE A 679 25.90 33.20 14.88
N PRO A 680 25.49 33.82 13.75
CA PRO A 680 25.00 35.20 13.73
C PRO A 680 23.60 35.32 14.36
N GLN A 681 23.32 36.46 14.99
CA GLN A 681 22.02 36.74 15.63
C GLN A 681 20.85 36.72 14.62
N SER A 682 21.10 37.03 13.35
CA SER A 682 20.09 36.99 12.28
C SER A 682 19.50 35.61 12.05
N ILE A 683 20.14 34.53 12.54
CA ILE A 683 19.53 33.20 12.50
C ILE A 683 18.21 33.15 13.28
N CYS A 684 18.06 34.01 14.30
CA CYS A 684 16.85 34.15 15.09
C CYS A 684 15.69 34.84 14.35
N GLU A 685 15.95 35.44 13.18
CA GLU A 685 14.94 36.07 12.33
C GLU A 685 14.26 35.05 11.39
N LEU A 686 14.79 33.83 11.30
CA LEU A 686 14.31 32.77 10.41
C LEU A 686 13.21 31.94 11.08
N GLN A 687 11.99 32.49 11.12
CA GLN A 687 10.87 31.91 11.87
C GLN A 687 10.43 30.50 11.39
N LEU A 688 10.72 30.14 10.13
CA LEU A 688 10.38 28.84 9.57
C LEU A 688 11.49 27.78 9.75
N LEU A 689 12.65 28.16 10.27
CA LEU A 689 13.81 27.28 10.40
C LEU A 689 13.56 26.22 11.48
N GLY A 690 13.30 24.99 11.04
CA GLY A 690 13.06 23.85 11.92
C GLY A 690 14.28 22.94 12.09
N ASP A 691 15.02 22.73 11.00
CA ASP A 691 16.05 21.70 10.93
C ASP A 691 17.40 22.35 10.63
N ILE A 692 18.34 22.24 11.57
CA ILE A 692 19.67 22.84 11.45
C ILE A 692 20.76 21.82 11.81
N ASP A 693 21.72 21.67 10.91
CA ASP A 693 22.93 20.89 11.14
C ASP A 693 24.18 21.66 10.74
N LEU A 694 24.91 22.13 11.76
CA LEU A 694 26.20 22.83 11.63
C LEU A 694 27.35 21.99 12.20
N SER A 695 27.15 20.68 12.38
CA SER A 695 28.12 19.82 13.05
C SER A 695 29.45 19.70 12.28
N GLY A 696 30.55 19.40 12.96
CA GLY A 696 31.85 19.19 12.32
C GLY A 696 32.40 20.44 11.61
N ASN A 697 32.42 21.57 12.31
CA ASN A 697 32.91 22.86 11.82
C ASN A 697 33.90 23.49 12.83
N LEU A 698 34.26 24.76 12.62
CA LEU A 698 35.15 25.55 13.47
C LEU A 698 34.41 26.67 14.23
N LEU A 699 33.12 26.49 14.49
CA LEU A 699 32.28 27.51 15.13
C LEU A 699 32.70 27.76 16.57
N VAL A 700 32.66 29.02 16.98
CA VAL A 700 33.06 29.53 18.31
C VAL A 700 31.94 30.37 18.93
N GLY A 701 32.11 30.78 20.18
CA GLY A 701 31.17 31.66 20.88
C GLY A 701 29.99 30.92 21.51
N GLU A 702 28.96 31.66 21.89
CA GLU A 702 27.71 31.11 22.45
C GLU A 702 26.63 30.98 21.36
N ILE A 703 25.64 30.11 21.60
CA ILE A 703 24.47 29.99 20.73
C ILE A 703 23.56 31.22 20.93
N PRO A 704 23.16 31.92 19.86
CA PRO A 704 22.21 33.03 19.93
C PRO A 704 20.92 32.67 20.67
N GLN A 705 20.41 33.59 21.50
CA GLN A 705 19.19 33.37 22.26
C GLN A 705 17.97 33.75 21.40
N CYS A 706 17.37 32.78 20.72
CA CYS A 706 16.22 33.00 19.83
C CYS A 706 14.89 32.80 20.59
N SER A 707 14.07 33.84 20.72
CA SER A 707 12.83 33.78 21.51
C SER A 707 11.62 33.19 20.76
N GLU A 708 11.63 33.23 19.43
CA GLU A 708 10.47 32.90 18.58
C GLU A 708 10.67 31.69 17.66
N ILE A 709 11.81 30.98 17.74
CA ILE A 709 12.10 29.80 16.90
C ILE A 709 11.82 28.51 17.66
N SER A 710 11.15 27.57 17.00
CA SER A 710 10.96 26.20 17.50
C SER A 710 11.64 25.21 16.56
N TYR A 711 12.83 24.74 16.95
CA TYR A 711 13.58 23.72 16.20
C TYR A 711 12.97 22.32 16.37
N ASN A 712 12.97 21.52 15.31
CA ASN A 712 12.76 20.07 15.39
C ASN A 712 14.11 19.36 15.59
N PHE A 713 15.12 19.75 14.82
CA PHE A 713 16.48 19.20 14.88
C PHE A 713 17.51 20.31 15.05
N LEU A 714 18.31 20.22 16.11
CA LEU A 714 19.41 21.15 16.40
C LEU A 714 20.70 20.36 16.59
N LEU A 715 21.50 20.28 15.53
CA LEU A 715 22.75 19.50 15.48
C LEU A 715 23.94 20.45 15.35
N LEU A 716 24.72 20.56 16.42
CA LEU A 716 25.86 21.49 16.54
C LEU A 716 27.15 20.78 16.98
N SER A 717 27.16 19.46 16.91
CA SER A 717 28.24 18.66 17.48
C SER A 717 29.59 18.87 16.77
N ASN A 718 30.69 18.58 17.47
CA ASN A 718 32.04 18.67 16.92
C ASN A 718 32.38 20.09 16.41
N ASN A 719 32.35 21.04 17.34
CA ASN A 719 32.69 22.45 17.13
C ASN A 719 33.50 22.96 18.34
N THR A 720 33.64 24.27 18.49
CA THR A 720 34.25 24.91 19.67
C THR A 720 33.30 25.89 20.37
N LEU A 721 31.99 25.63 20.29
CA LEU A 721 30.95 26.42 20.92
C LEU A 721 31.06 26.33 22.45
N SER A 722 30.63 27.40 23.12
CA SER A 722 30.75 27.59 24.56
C SER A 722 29.47 28.19 25.14
N GLY A 723 29.44 28.42 26.45
CA GLY A 723 28.27 28.93 27.16
C GLY A 723 27.59 27.84 28.00
N LYS A 724 26.48 28.22 28.63
CA LYS A 724 25.65 27.27 29.39
C LYS A 724 24.69 26.52 28.46
N PHE A 725 23.96 25.54 29.01
CA PHE A 725 22.84 24.93 28.31
C PHE A 725 21.87 26.02 27.80
N PRO A 726 21.50 26.05 26.50
CA PRO A 726 20.80 27.20 25.93
C PRO A 726 19.38 27.36 26.50
N ALA A 727 19.12 28.50 27.16
CA ALA A 727 17.88 28.72 27.91
C ALA A 727 16.65 28.85 26.99
N PHE A 728 16.83 29.42 25.80
CA PHE A 728 15.73 29.58 24.83
C PHE A 728 15.11 28.25 24.39
N LEU A 729 15.85 27.14 24.47
CA LEU A 729 15.35 25.82 24.13
C LEU A 729 14.19 25.37 25.02
N GLN A 730 14.02 25.95 26.21
CA GLN A 730 12.88 25.64 27.08
C GLN A 730 11.53 25.83 26.36
N ASN A 731 11.46 26.75 25.39
CA ASN A 731 10.25 27.01 24.61
C ASN A 731 10.13 26.15 23.34
N CYS A 732 11.16 25.38 22.97
CA CYS A 732 11.17 24.51 21.79
C CYS A 732 10.53 23.15 22.09
N THR A 733 9.22 23.11 22.34
CA THR A 733 8.54 21.87 22.78
C THR A 733 8.50 20.78 21.70
N GLY A 734 8.63 21.14 20.43
CA GLY A 734 8.66 20.21 19.28
C GLY A 734 10.04 19.62 18.97
N LEU A 735 11.07 19.89 19.79
CA LEU A 735 12.44 19.42 19.56
C LEU A 735 12.51 17.89 19.67
N GLN A 736 12.99 17.24 18.62
CA GLN A 736 13.11 15.79 18.50
C GLN A 736 14.56 15.30 18.61
N PHE A 737 15.52 16.08 18.10
CA PHE A 737 16.94 15.73 18.15
C PHE A 737 17.77 16.95 18.56
N LEU A 738 18.42 16.84 19.72
CA LEU A 738 19.42 17.80 20.19
C LEU A 738 20.80 17.13 20.26
N ASP A 739 21.75 17.62 19.45
CA ASP A 739 23.16 17.19 19.50
C ASP A 739 24.09 18.38 19.74
N LEU A 740 24.59 18.50 20.97
CA LEU A 740 25.59 19.49 21.38
C LEU A 740 26.95 18.85 21.68
N ALA A 741 27.14 17.57 21.33
CA ALA A 741 28.33 16.82 21.71
C ALA A 741 29.63 17.43 21.14
N TRP A 742 30.78 17.14 21.75
CA TRP A 742 32.09 17.61 21.28
C TRP A 742 32.17 19.14 21.14
N ASN A 743 31.96 19.84 22.26
CA ASN A 743 32.01 21.30 22.36
C ASN A 743 32.62 21.73 23.72
N LYS A 744 32.45 22.99 24.11
CA LYS A 744 32.92 23.58 25.38
C LYS A 744 31.78 24.11 26.24
N PHE A 745 30.59 23.51 26.16
CA PHE A 745 29.46 23.90 27.02
C PHE A 745 29.75 23.56 28.48
N PHE A 746 29.29 24.40 29.41
CA PHE A 746 29.56 24.27 30.85
C PHE A 746 28.33 24.56 31.72
N GLY A 747 28.48 24.40 33.03
CA GLY A 747 27.40 24.59 34.00
C GLY A 747 26.53 23.35 34.17
N SER A 748 25.41 23.48 34.87
CA SER A 748 24.50 22.37 35.16
C SER A 748 23.42 22.19 34.10
N LEU A 749 22.98 20.94 33.91
CA LEU A 749 21.78 20.66 33.12
C LEU A 749 20.55 21.28 33.81
N PRO A 750 19.63 21.90 33.05
CA PRO A 750 18.48 22.59 33.63
C PRO A 750 17.43 21.60 34.17
N ALA A 751 16.72 22.00 35.23
CA ALA A 751 15.64 21.19 35.79
C ALA A 751 14.47 20.96 34.80
N TRP A 752 14.22 21.95 33.93
CA TRP A 752 13.19 21.91 32.88
C TRP A 752 13.58 21.07 31.66
N ILE A 753 14.73 20.37 31.66
CA ILE A 753 15.09 19.47 30.55
C ILE A 753 14.02 18.39 30.30
N GLY A 754 13.18 18.08 31.29
CA GLY A 754 12.05 17.17 31.15
C GLY A 754 10.85 17.72 30.37
N ASP A 755 10.85 19.01 30.02
CA ASP A 755 9.72 19.65 29.33
C ASP A 755 9.71 19.34 27.83
N PHE A 756 10.79 18.78 27.27
CA PHE A 756 10.85 18.36 25.86
C PHE A 756 10.05 17.08 25.60
N ARG A 757 8.76 17.23 25.32
CA ARG A 757 7.83 16.09 25.16
C ARG A 757 8.14 15.18 23.97
N ASP A 758 8.63 15.78 22.88
CA ASP A 758 8.87 15.09 21.61
C ASP A 758 10.34 14.67 21.43
N LEU A 759 11.21 14.93 22.42
CA LEU A 759 12.64 14.65 22.32
C LEU A 759 12.90 13.15 22.27
N GLN A 760 13.55 12.72 21.19
CA GLN A 760 13.91 11.33 20.92
C GLN A 760 15.40 11.10 21.12
N ILE A 761 16.24 12.07 20.77
CA ILE A 761 17.69 11.96 20.89
C ILE A 761 18.26 13.18 21.61
N LEU A 762 19.04 12.90 22.67
CA LEU A 762 19.80 13.90 23.41
C LEU A 762 21.27 13.49 23.49
N ARG A 763 22.15 14.25 22.84
CA ARG A 763 23.60 14.05 22.86
C ARG A 763 24.30 15.29 23.39
N LEU A 764 24.96 15.15 24.53
CA LEU A 764 25.69 16.23 25.22
C LEU A 764 27.14 15.84 25.51
N SER A 765 27.62 14.73 24.95
CA SER A 765 28.91 14.15 25.31
C SER A 765 30.10 15.03 24.95
N HIS A 766 31.26 14.79 25.55
CA HIS A 766 32.50 15.55 25.28
C HIS A 766 32.30 17.07 25.45
N ASN A 767 31.86 17.46 26.64
CA ASN A 767 31.65 18.85 27.06
C ASN A 767 32.17 19.04 28.50
N THR A 768 31.90 20.19 29.10
CA THR A 768 32.26 20.50 30.50
C THR A 768 31.04 20.72 31.40
N PHE A 769 29.91 20.10 31.07
CA PHE A 769 28.72 20.13 31.94
C PHE A 769 29.05 19.52 33.30
N SER A 770 28.44 20.04 34.37
CA SER A 770 28.74 19.70 35.76
C SER A 770 27.48 19.63 36.62
N GLY A 771 27.61 19.26 37.90
CA GLY A 771 26.46 19.03 38.78
C GLY A 771 25.77 17.69 38.50
N SER A 772 24.56 17.51 39.04
CA SER A 772 23.82 16.26 38.94
C SER A 772 22.87 16.18 37.75
N ILE A 773 22.59 14.96 37.29
CA ILE A 773 21.52 14.71 36.32
C ILE A 773 20.18 15.09 36.96
N PRO A 774 19.41 16.04 36.40
CA PRO A 774 18.15 16.50 36.98
C PRO A 774 17.09 15.39 36.90
N ALA A 775 16.29 15.24 37.96
CA ALA A 775 15.21 14.25 38.01
C ALA A 775 14.19 14.42 36.87
N GLY A 776 14.00 15.66 36.38
CA GLY A 776 13.14 15.98 35.24
C GLY A 776 13.48 15.22 33.96
N ILE A 777 14.72 14.73 33.80
CA ILE A 777 15.10 13.89 32.64
C ILE A 777 14.19 12.66 32.50
N THR A 778 13.64 12.15 33.61
CA THR A 778 12.73 10.99 33.64
C THR A 778 11.33 11.28 33.07
N ASN A 779 11.03 12.54 32.75
CA ASN A 779 9.78 12.96 32.10
C ASN A 779 9.86 12.91 30.56
N LEU A 780 11.03 12.61 29.99
CA LEU A 780 11.23 12.54 28.54
C LEU A 780 10.68 11.22 27.96
N LEU A 781 9.36 11.10 27.92
CA LEU A 781 8.67 9.85 27.57
C LEU A 781 8.94 9.36 26.14
N SER A 782 9.35 10.24 25.23
CA SER A 782 9.67 9.93 23.83
C SER A 782 11.16 9.62 23.60
N LEU A 783 12.02 9.78 24.62
CA LEU A 783 13.47 9.66 24.50
C LEU A 783 13.87 8.22 24.20
N GLN A 784 14.70 8.05 23.20
CA GLN A 784 15.19 6.76 22.70
C GLN A 784 16.71 6.65 22.87
N TYR A 785 17.44 7.76 22.73
CA TYR A 785 18.89 7.80 22.84
C TYR A 785 19.34 8.95 23.75
N LEU A 786 20.17 8.62 24.75
CA LEU A 786 20.73 9.57 25.70
C LEU A 786 22.24 9.35 25.83
N ASP A 787 23.02 10.38 25.51
CA ASP A 787 24.47 10.37 25.68
C ASP A 787 24.93 11.62 26.45
N LEU A 788 25.38 11.40 27.69
CA LEU A 788 25.92 12.42 28.58
C LEU A 788 27.42 12.22 28.88
N SER A 789 28.07 11.33 28.13
CA SER A 789 29.42 10.86 28.43
C SER A 789 30.50 11.95 28.29
N ASP A 790 31.66 11.77 28.91
CA ASP A 790 32.80 12.71 28.82
C ASP A 790 32.42 14.16 29.19
N ASN A 791 31.89 14.28 30.42
CA ASN A 791 31.50 15.53 31.06
C ASN A 791 31.94 15.51 32.53
N ASN A 792 31.83 16.65 33.23
CA ASN A 792 32.08 16.77 34.66
C ASN A 792 30.81 16.57 35.52
N ILE A 793 29.82 15.83 34.99
CA ILE A 793 28.57 15.50 35.67
C ILE A 793 28.88 14.52 36.81
N SER A 794 28.25 14.72 37.98
CA SER A 794 28.48 13.94 39.20
C SER A 794 27.20 13.72 40.01
N GLY A 795 27.25 12.90 41.05
CA GLY A 795 26.08 12.59 41.90
C GLY A 795 25.33 11.34 41.44
N ALA A 796 24.10 11.16 41.94
CA ALA A 796 23.34 9.92 41.75
C ALA A 796 22.55 9.88 40.43
N ILE A 797 22.43 8.68 39.87
CA ILE A 797 21.52 8.41 38.75
C ILE A 797 20.06 8.54 39.24
N PRO A 798 19.18 9.31 38.58
CA PRO A 798 17.77 9.43 38.98
C PRO A 798 17.07 8.07 39.07
N TRP A 799 16.42 7.80 40.19
CA TRP A 799 15.84 6.48 40.51
C TRP A 799 14.59 6.09 39.68
N HIS A 800 14.04 7.03 38.89
CA HIS A 800 12.86 6.87 38.03
C HIS A 800 13.18 6.71 36.53
N LEU A 801 14.39 6.33 36.13
CA LEU A 801 14.73 6.12 34.71
C LEU A 801 13.78 5.15 33.97
N SER A 802 13.10 4.26 34.70
CA SER A 802 12.02 3.40 34.18
C SER A 802 10.88 4.15 33.48
N ASN A 803 10.71 5.44 33.74
CA ASN A 803 9.67 6.27 33.13
C ASN A 803 9.97 6.65 31.67
N LEU A 804 11.20 6.42 31.19
CA LEU A 804 11.59 6.69 29.80
C LEU A 804 11.03 5.61 28.87
N THR A 805 9.72 5.60 28.68
CA THR A 805 9.02 4.60 27.86
C THR A 805 9.47 4.62 26.40
N GLY A 806 9.97 5.74 25.89
CA GLY A 806 10.46 5.87 24.51
C GLY A 806 11.63 4.94 24.21
N MET A 807 12.47 4.65 25.21
CA MET A 807 13.58 3.68 25.12
C MET A 807 13.08 2.24 24.94
N THR A 808 11.77 2.02 25.00
CA THR A 808 11.13 0.72 24.73
C THR A 808 10.62 0.57 23.28
N MET A 809 10.61 1.65 22.48
CA MET A 809 10.15 1.62 21.08
C MET A 809 11.23 1.05 20.15
N LYS A 810 10.82 0.25 19.15
CA LYS A 810 11.71 -0.33 18.13
C LYS A 810 11.62 0.43 16.81
N GLY A 811 12.74 0.56 16.09
CA GLY A 811 12.74 0.87 14.65
C GLY A 811 12.99 2.32 14.27
N PHE A 812 13.65 3.12 15.10
CA PHE A 812 14.02 4.48 14.71
C PHE A 812 15.24 4.49 13.79
N GLN A 813 15.10 5.11 12.62
CA GLN A 813 16.22 5.49 11.77
C GLN A 813 16.47 6.98 11.98
N PRO A 814 17.66 7.40 12.48
CA PRO A 814 18.01 8.81 12.47
C PRO A 814 18.02 9.33 11.03
N PHE A 815 17.76 10.63 10.89
CA PHE A 815 17.84 11.38 9.64
C PHE A 815 19.07 10.93 8.82
N SER A 816 18.88 10.65 7.53
CA SER A 816 19.91 10.11 6.64
C SER A 816 21.13 11.03 6.60
N GLY A 817 22.18 10.70 7.35
CA GLY A 817 23.43 11.48 7.39
C GLY A 817 24.13 11.53 8.75
N ALA A 818 23.42 11.32 9.87
CA ALA A 818 24.02 11.37 11.20
C ALA A 818 24.86 10.10 11.49
N SER A 819 26.19 10.21 11.41
CA SER A 819 27.10 9.15 11.84
C SER A 819 27.08 9.02 13.37
N MET A 820 26.53 7.92 13.90
CA MET A 820 26.66 7.54 15.31
C MET A 820 28.02 6.87 15.54
N SER A 821 29.01 7.66 15.96
CA SER A 821 30.27 7.12 16.50
C SER A 821 30.11 6.78 17.99
N SER A 822 30.54 5.58 18.37
CA SER A 822 30.61 5.12 19.77
C SER A 822 31.84 5.72 20.45
N GLY A 823 31.63 6.79 21.23
CA GLY A 823 32.63 7.42 22.09
C GLY A 823 32.80 6.66 23.41
N LEU A 824 34.04 6.60 23.91
CA LEU A 824 34.40 6.01 25.20
C LEU A 824 34.10 6.99 26.34
N VAL A 825 33.39 6.51 27.37
CA VAL A 825 32.81 7.30 28.48
C VAL A 825 33.82 7.68 29.57
N THR A 826 33.70 8.91 30.09
CA THR A 826 34.13 9.32 31.44
C THR A 826 33.09 10.27 32.06
N VAL A 827 32.36 9.83 33.09
CA VAL A 827 31.48 10.68 33.92
C VAL A 827 31.77 10.34 35.40
N GLU A 828 31.52 11.22 36.36
CA GLU A 828 31.74 10.93 37.78
C GLU A 828 30.43 10.58 38.53
N LEU A 829 29.61 9.67 37.99
CA LEU A 829 28.38 9.22 38.66
C LEU A 829 28.72 8.42 39.93
N SER A 830 27.91 8.56 40.98
CA SER A 830 28.12 7.92 42.28
C SER A 830 26.80 7.35 42.84
N GLY A 831 26.86 6.51 43.86
CA GLY A 831 25.66 5.83 44.41
C GLY A 831 25.32 4.54 43.68
N GLU A 832 24.12 4.00 43.93
CA GLU A 832 23.71 2.67 43.44
C GLU A 832 23.04 2.73 42.06
N ILE A 833 23.18 1.66 41.26
CA ILE A 833 22.40 1.47 40.04
C ILE A 833 20.94 1.18 40.44
N PRO A 834 19.93 1.90 39.93
CA PRO A 834 18.54 1.71 40.35
C PRO A 834 17.99 0.31 40.06
N ASN A 835 17.36 -0.31 41.06
CA ASN A 835 16.75 -1.66 40.95
C ASN A 835 15.63 -1.81 39.90
N LYS A 836 15.12 -0.70 39.34
CA LYS A 836 14.09 -0.70 38.29
C LYS A 836 14.66 -0.58 36.88
N ILE A 837 15.98 -0.57 36.68
CA ILE A 837 16.59 -0.45 35.35
C ILE A 837 16.17 -1.56 34.38
N GLY A 838 15.81 -2.73 34.91
CA GLY A 838 15.32 -3.88 34.12
C GLY A 838 13.97 -3.68 33.43
N THR A 839 13.23 -2.62 33.75
CA THR A 839 11.95 -2.31 33.08
C THR A 839 12.14 -1.74 31.67
N LEU A 840 13.35 -1.30 31.31
CA LEU A 840 13.68 -0.72 30.00
C LEU A 840 13.92 -1.81 28.95
N GLN A 841 12.94 -2.70 28.74
CA GLN A 841 13.14 -3.97 28.04
C GLN A 841 13.75 -3.86 26.64
N SER A 842 13.55 -2.74 25.93
CA SER A 842 14.12 -2.50 24.58
C SER A 842 15.42 -1.67 24.57
N LEU A 843 16.04 -1.44 25.73
CA LEU A 843 17.36 -0.80 25.81
C LEU A 843 18.39 -1.64 25.04
N GLU A 844 19.04 -1.02 24.05
CA GLU A 844 20.01 -1.69 23.19
C GLU A 844 21.46 -1.52 23.68
N SER A 845 21.83 -0.36 24.22
CA SER A 845 23.20 -0.07 24.65
C SER A 845 23.21 0.68 25.98
N LEU A 846 24.07 0.25 26.92
CA LEU A 846 24.28 0.90 28.22
C LEU A 846 25.78 0.96 28.56
N ASP A 847 26.35 2.16 28.63
CA ASP A 847 27.71 2.38 29.13
C ASP A 847 27.68 3.23 30.40
N LEU A 848 28.13 2.66 31.51
CA LEU A 848 28.31 3.31 32.81
C LEU A 848 29.76 3.16 33.31
N SER A 849 30.71 2.92 32.42
CA SER A 849 32.11 2.67 32.79
C SER A 849 32.82 3.93 33.30
N LYS A 850 33.89 3.73 34.08
CA LYS A 850 34.75 4.79 34.66
C LYS A 850 33.99 5.81 35.51
N ASN A 851 33.06 5.34 36.33
CA ASN A 851 32.30 6.15 37.28
C ASN A 851 32.68 5.78 38.74
N LYS A 852 32.02 6.38 39.73
CA LYS A 852 32.14 6.11 41.17
C LYS A 852 30.92 5.33 41.69
N LEU A 853 30.24 4.55 40.84
CA LEU A 853 29.04 3.79 41.22
C LEU A 853 29.41 2.71 42.25
N SER A 854 28.54 2.51 43.24
CA SER A 854 28.75 1.60 44.37
C SER A 854 27.53 0.69 44.59
N GLY A 855 27.64 -0.31 45.46
CA GLY A 855 26.54 -1.25 45.72
C GLY A 855 26.45 -2.39 44.70
N GLY A 856 25.33 -3.13 44.71
CA GLY A 856 25.11 -4.30 43.87
C GLY A 856 24.70 -3.97 42.43
N ILE A 857 25.06 -4.84 41.47
CA ILE A 857 24.41 -4.82 40.14
C ILE A 857 23.00 -5.38 40.31
N PRO A 858 21.93 -4.62 39.97
CA PRO A 858 20.56 -5.08 40.17
C PRO A 858 20.23 -6.33 39.38
N SER A 859 19.58 -7.31 40.02
CA SER A 859 19.11 -8.53 39.36
C SER A 859 18.13 -8.26 38.22
N SER A 860 17.40 -7.14 38.29
CA SER A 860 16.53 -6.68 37.20
C SER A 860 17.28 -6.47 35.88
N LEU A 861 18.58 -6.18 35.88
CA LEU A 861 19.34 -5.98 34.64
C LEU A 861 19.28 -7.21 33.72
N SER A 862 19.10 -8.40 34.29
CA SER A 862 18.92 -9.66 33.54
C SER A 862 17.65 -9.73 32.68
N SER A 863 16.66 -8.84 32.90
CA SER A 863 15.41 -8.80 32.12
C SER A 863 15.50 -7.99 30.82
N LEU A 864 16.64 -7.38 30.51
CA LEU A 864 16.86 -6.59 29.29
C LEU A 864 17.19 -7.49 28.10
N ALA A 865 16.16 -7.97 27.39
CA ALA A 865 16.30 -8.97 26.32
C ALA A 865 16.90 -8.41 25.01
N PHE A 866 16.88 -7.09 24.80
CA PHE A 866 17.40 -6.44 23.57
C PHE A 866 18.77 -5.78 23.76
N LEU A 867 19.36 -5.85 24.95
CA LEU A 867 20.66 -5.24 25.25
C LEU A 867 21.75 -5.91 24.42
N SER A 868 22.40 -5.17 23.52
CA SER A 868 23.49 -5.62 22.64
C SER A 868 24.87 -5.14 23.11
N TYR A 869 24.91 -4.06 23.91
CA TYR A 869 26.14 -3.50 24.48
C TYR A 869 25.97 -3.13 25.96
N LEU A 870 26.90 -3.58 26.80
CA LEU A 870 26.98 -3.24 28.23
C LEU A 870 28.43 -2.99 28.65
N ASN A 871 28.67 -1.91 29.37
CA ASN A 871 29.98 -1.64 29.97
C ASN A 871 29.82 -1.01 31.37
N LEU A 872 30.24 -1.72 32.42
CA LEU A 872 30.19 -1.29 33.82
C LEU A 872 31.60 -1.17 34.44
N SER A 873 32.65 -1.21 33.60
CA SER A 873 34.03 -1.30 34.05
C SER A 873 34.48 -0.06 34.83
N TYR A 874 35.49 -0.19 35.68
CA TYR A 874 36.11 0.88 36.48
C TYR A 874 35.09 1.65 37.33
N ASN A 875 34.42 0.94 38.24
CA ASN A 875 33.49 1.49 39.24
C ASN A 875 33.84 0.91 40.64
N ASN A 876 33.01 1.20 41.65
CA ASN A 876 33.11 0.65 43.00
C ASN A 876 31.98 -0.36 43.30
N LEU A 877 31.53 -1.10 42.28
CA LEU A 877 30.43 -2.07 42.40
C LEU A 877 30.87 -3.30 43.20
N SER A 878 29.92 -3.92 43.90
CA SER A 878 30.17 -5.03 44.81
C SER A 878 29.07 -6.07 44.79
N GLY A 879 29.34 -7.30 45.24
CA GLY A 879 28.35 -8.37 45.28
C GLY A 879 28.32 -9.25 44.02
N MET A 880 27.29 -10.09 43.92
CA MET A 880 27.19 -11.11 42.87
C MET A 880 26.71 -10.52 41.55
N ILE A 881 27.38 -10.88 40.45
CA ILE A 881 26.92 -10.52 39.10
C ILE A 881 25.63 -11.28 38.77
N PRO A 882 24.55 -10.62 38.34
CA PRO A 882 23.31 -11.29 37.96
C PRO A 882 23.47 -12.03 36.63
N SER A 883 22.93 -13.24 36.56
CA SER A 883 22.92 -14.06 35.34
C SER A 883 21.62 -13.90 34.55
N GLY A 884 21.69 -14.05 33.23
CA GLY A 884 20.52 -13.96 32.36
C GLY A 884 20.89 -14.20 30.90
N ARG A 885 19.96 -14.80 30.12
CA ARG A 885 20.23 -15.25 28.74
C ARG A 885 20.92 -14.21 27.86
N GLN A 886 20.51 -12.94 27.95
CA GLN A 886 21.13 -11.87 27.17
C GLN A 886 22.50 -11.46 27.75
N LEU A 887 22.59 -11.22 29.06
CA LEU A 887 23.83 -10.81 29.74
C LEU A 887 24.96 -11.84 29.58
N ASP A 888 24.62 -13.12 29.56
CA ASP A 888 25.57 -14.23 29.40
C ASP A 888 26.11 -14.34 27.94
N THR A 889 25.46 -13.67 26.98
CA THR A 889 25.84 -13.66 25.55
C THR A 889 26.52 -12.35 25.10
N LEU A 890 26.52 -11.32 25.95
CA LEU A 890 27.19 -10.05 25.68
C LEU A 890 28.71 -10.25 25.64
N SER A 891 29.37 -9.80 24.56
CA SER A 891 30.81 -9.98 24.28
C SER A 891 31.25 -11.45 24.10
N ALA A 892 31.29 -11.92 22.84
CA ALA A 892 31.66 -13.29 22.50
C ALA A 892 33.14 -13.67 22.75
N ASN A 893 34.03 -12.68 22.94
CA ASN A 893 35.48 -12.90 23.03
C ASN A 893 36.01 -12.83 24.47
N ASP A 894 35.50 -11.92 25.30
CA ASP A 894 35.83 -11.82 26.74
C ASP A 894 34.73 -11.04 27.50
N PRO A 895 33.82 -11.73 28.19
CA PRO A 895 32.76 -11.09 28.97
C PRO A 895 33.25 -10.42 30.26
N SER A 896 34.50 -10.65 30.70
CA SER A 896 35.02 -10.07 31.96
C SER A 896 35.39 -8.59 31.82
N LEU A 897 35.66 -8.14 30.60
CA LEU A 897 36.06 -6.75 30.30
C LEU A 897 34.98 -5.72 30.64
N MET A 898 33.70 -6.08 30.59
CA MET A 898 32.62 -5.16 30.95
C MET A 898 32.52 -4.90 32.45
N TYR A 899 33.19 -5.72 33.30
CA TYR A 899 33.14 -5.60 34.77
C TYR A 899 34.50 -5.27 35.38
N ILE A 900 35.58 -5.23 34.58
CA ILE A 900 36.95 -5.01 35.06
C ILE A 900 37.06 -3.71 35.88
N GLY A 901 37.92 -3.68 36.90
CA GLY A 901 38.10 -2.49 37.73
C GLY A 901 37.07 -2.32 38.86
N ASN A 902 36.17 -3.29 39.08
CA ASN A 902 35.27 -3.35 40.24
C ASN A 902 35.75 -4.42 41.23
N GLU A 903 36.49 -4.03 42.26
CA GLU A 903 37.09 -5.00 43.19
C GLU A 903 36.06 -5.78 44.03
N GLY A 904 34.86 -5.25 44.23
CA GLY A 904 33.83 -5.89 45.05
C GLY A 904 32.99 -6.96 44.35
N LEU A 905 33.06 -7.07 43.01
CA LEU A 905 32.22 -7.98 42.23
C LEU A 905 32.73 -9.42 42.26
N CYS A 906 31.80 -10.38 42.21
CA CYS A 906 32.10 -11.81 42.20
C CYS A 906 31.03 -12.61 41.42
N GLY A 907 31.34 -13.85 41.02
CA GLY A 907 30.48 -14.71 40.20
C GLY A 907 30.76 -14.59 38.69
N PRO A 908 30.28 -15.55 37.86
CA PRO A 908 30.47 -15.54 36.41
C PRO A 908 29.98 -14.22 35.78
N PRO A 909 30.70 -13.64 34.80
CA PRO A 909 31.86 -14.19 34.10
C PRO A 909 33.22 -13.97 34.80
N LEU A 910 33.26 -13.36 35.99
CA LEU A 910 34.50 -13.22 36.76
C LEU A 910 34.88 -14.53 37.46
N GLN A 911 36.18 -14.85 37.51
CA GLN A 911 36.68 -16.05 38.23
C GLN A 911 36.65 -15.92 39.76
N LYS A 912 36.16 -14.79 40.31
CA LYS A 912 36.15 -14.49 41.73
C LYS A 912 34.91 -15.10 42.40
N ASN A 913 35.09 -16.00 43.38
CA ASN A 913 33.98 -16.68 44.09
C ASN A 913 33.37 -15.83 45.21
N CYS A 914 32.03 -15.80 45.31
CA CYS A 914 31.26 -15.00 46.28
C CYS A 914 31.16 -15.60 47.71
N SER A 915 32.24 -16.15 48.26
CA SER A 915 32.24 -16.73 49.61
C SER A 915 32.64 -15.67 50.67
N ARG A 916 31.84 -15.57 51.74
CA ARG A 916 31.78 -14.47 52.75
C ARG A 916 33.11 -13.96 53.34
N ASN A 917 33.09 -12.63 53.60
CA ASN A 917 33.91 -11.80 54.51
C ASN A 917 35.43 -11.78 54.31
N TYR A 918 35.93 -10.74 53.64
CA TYR A 918 37.32 -10.30 53.78
C TYR A 918 37.40 -8.85 54.25
N THR A 919 37.88 -8.70 55.47
CA THR A 919 38.46 -7.46 56.02
C THR A 919 39.75 -7.11 55.28
N PHE A 920 39.90 -5.81 55.01
CA PHE A 920 41.06 -5.13 54.40
C PHE A 920 42.40 -5.59 54.98
N ILE A 921 43.33 -6.07 54.13
CA ILE A 921 44.78 -6.04 54.40
C ILE A 921 45.51 -5.66 53.10
N HIS A 922 46.13 -4.48 53.12
CA HIS A 922 47.14 -4.05 52.14
C HIS A 922 48.36 -4.99 52.20
N SER A 923 48.81 -5.49 51.06
CA SER A 923 50.22 -5.88 50.89
C SER A 923 50.65 -5.77 49.44
N SER A 924 51.39 -4.69 49.16
CA SER A 924 52.24 -4.52 47.99
C SER A 924 53.28 -5.63 47.88
N LYS A 925 53.35 -6.31 46.73
CA LYS A 925 54.63 -6.75 46.15
C LYS A 925 54.46 -7.07 44.66
N GLN A 926 55.13 -6.27 43.85
CA GLN A 926 55.38 -6.46 42.43
C GLN A 926 56.23 -7.72 42.21
N GLU A 927 55.78 -8.60 41.33
CA GLU A 927 56.64 -9.49 40.55
C GLU A 927 56.26 -9.39 39.07
N PHE A 928 57.29 -9.31 38.24
CA PHE A 928 57.24 -8.83 36.86
C PHE A 928 57.65 -9.97 35.89
N LYS A 929 56.85 -10.12 34.80
CA LYS A 929 57.06 -10.83 33.49
C LYS A 929 56.44 -12.23 33.33
N PRO A 930 55.83 -12.55 32.15
CA PRO A 930 56.41 -12.39 30.81
C PRO A 930 55.50 -11.68 29.78
N MET A 931 55.39 -10.35 29.85
CA MET A 931 54.61 -9.55 28.89
C MET A 931 55.46 -9.02 27.71
N THR A 932 56.78 -9.20 27.73
CA THR A 932 57.68 -8.65 26.69
C THR A 932 57.71 -9.44 25.37
N PHE A 933 57.30 -10.71 25.38
CA PHE A 933 57.32 -11.52 24.15
C PHE A 933 56.04 -11.32 23.31
N TYR A 934 54.87 -11.26 23.94
CA TYR A 934 53.59 -11.04 23.27
C TYR A 934 53.40 -9.61 22.75
N PHE A 935 53.94 -8.61 23.45
CA PHE A 935 53.96 -7.22 22.95
C PHE A 935 54.85 -7.07 21.71
N GLY A 936 55.99 -7.77 21.68
CA GLY A 936 56.88 -7.78 20.50
C GLY A 936 56.24 -8.45 19.29
N PHE A 937 55.51 -9.54 19.50
CA PHE A 937 54.78 -10.24 18.43
C PHE A 937 53.61 -9.39 17.90
N GLY A 938 52.83 -8.76 18.79
CA GLY A 938 51.73 -7.87 18.41
C GLY A 938 52.19 -6.64 17.64
N ILE A 939 53.26 -5.97 18.09
CA ILE A 939 53.82 -4.80 17.39
C ILE A 939 54.40 -5.21 16.04
N GLY A 940 55.10 -6.36 15.95
CA GLY A 940 55.65 -6.86 14.69
C GLY A 940 54.57 -7.15 13.64
N LEU A 941 53.42 -7.68 14.06
CA LEU A 941 52.29 -7.99 13.18
C LEU A 941 51.57 -6.71 12.70
N VAL A 942 51.37 -5.76 13.61
CA VAL A 942 50.79 -4.46 13.27
C VAL A 942 51.70 -3.66 12.33
N VAL A 943 53.00 -3.61 12.60
CA VAL A 943 53.96 -2.93 11.73
C VAL A 943 54.07 -3.65 10.38
N GLY A 944 54.05 -4.98 10.35
CA GLY A 944 54.05 -5.75 9.11
C GLY A 944 52.84 -5.46 8.21
N ILE A 945 51.64 -5.40 8.80
CA ILE A 945 50.41 -5.03 8.08
C ILE A 945 50.48 -3.59 7.59
N TRP A 946 50.96 -2.66 8.42
CA TRP A 946 51.12 -1.25 8.05
C TRP A 946 52.12 -1.04 6.92
N VAL A 947 53.20 -1.81 6.87
CA VAL A 947 54.18 -1.73 5.78
C VAL A 947 53.59 -2.23 4.46
N VAL A 948 52.80 -3.32 4.46
CA VAL A 948 52.07 -3.80 3.27
C VAL A 948 51.05 -2.76 2.80
N PHE A 949 50.32 -2.16 3.73
CA PHE A 949 49.33 -1.12 3.45
C PHE A 949 49.99 0.14 2.86
N CYS A 950 51.11 0.58 3.42
CA CYS A 950 51.89 1.69 2.87
C CYS A 950 52.46 1.37 1.48
N VAL A 951 52.95 0.16 1.23
CA VAL A 951 53.44 -0.24 -0.11
C VAL A 951 52.31 -0.24 -1.15
N LEU A 952 51.10 -0.64 -0.77
CA LEU A 952 49.91 -0.56 -1.63
C LEU A 952 49.46 0.89 -1.88
N LEU A 953 49.61 1.79 -0.91
CA LEU A 953 49.28 3.21 -1.05
C LEU A 953 50.22 3.97 -1.99
N PHE A 954 51.51 3.58 -2.05
CA PHE A 954 52.52 4.34 -2.81
C PHE A 954 52.97 3.67 -4.12
N ASN A 955 52.60 2.41 -4.39
CA ASN A 955 52.90 1.74 -5.66
C ASN A 955 51.62 1.33 -6.42
N LYS A 956 51.20 2.19 -7.35
CA LYS A 956 49.97 2.03 -8.15
C LYS A 956 49.90 0.69 -8.92
N ILE A 957 51.03 0.11 -9.32
CA ILE A 957 51.03 -1.16 -10.08
C ILE A 957 50.65 -2.34 -9.18
N TRP A 958 51.10 -2.33 -7.92
CA TRP A 958 50.83 -3.39 -6.94
C TRP A 958 49.42 -3.28 -6.36
N MET A 959 48.93 -2.06 -6.16
CA MET A 959 47.53 -1.79 -5.79
C MET A 959 46.55 -2.37 -6.82
N ILE A 960 46.80 -2.14 -8.11
CA ILE A 960 45.94 -2.64 -9.19
C ILE A 960 45.99 -4.17 -9.29
N ALA A 961 47.16 -4.79 -9.08
CA ALA A 961 47.28 -6.25 -9.07
C ALA A 961 46.57 -6.91 -7.88
N TYR A 962 46.63 -6.28 -6.69
CA TYR A 962 45.98 -6.74 -5.47
C TYR A 962 44.45 -6.70 -5.59
N PHE A 963 43.87 -5.58 -6.06
CA PHE A 963 42.42 -5.46 -6.24
C PHE A 963 41.89 -6.33 -7.39
N ARG A 964 42.65 -6.49 -8.49
CA ARG A 964 42.28 -7.45 -9.55
C ARG A 964 42.23 -8.91 -9.09
N LEU A 965 42.97 -9.28 -8.05
CA LEU A 965 42.93 -10.63 -7.47
C LEU A 965 41.62 -10.84 -6.69
N PHE A 966 41.18 -9.82 -5.94
CA PHE A 966 39.91 -9.83 -5.20
C PHE A 966 38.71 -9.75 -6.15
N ASP A 967 38.77 -8.92 -7.19
CA ASP A 967 37.73 -8.84 -8.21
C ASP A 967 37.55 -10.18 -8.92
N LYS A 968 38.64 -10.89 -9.24
CA LYS A 968 38.56 -12.25 -9.82
C LYS A 968 38.02 -13.31 -8.86
N LEU A 969 38.19 -13.13 -7.55
CA LEU A 969 37.63 -14.02 -6.54
C LEU A 969 36.14 -13.74 -6.34
N TYR A 970 35.78 -12.46 -6.31
CA TYR A 970 34.41 -11.97 -6.23
C TYR A 970 33.59 -12.38 -7.45
N ASP A 971 34.11 -12.17 -8.66
CA ASP A 971 33.47 -12.59 -9.91
C ASP A 971 33.23 -14.10 -9.95
N ARG A 972 34.16 -14.91 -9.42
CA ARG A 972 33.99 -16.37 -9.37
C ARG A 972 32.95 -16.83 -8.35
N VAL A 973 32.81 -16.13 -7.23
CA VAL A 973 31.78 -16.42 -6.22
C VAL A 973 30.41 -15.89 -6.67
N TYR A 974 30.39 -14.73 -7.34
CA TYR A 974 29.20 -14.10 -7.87
C TYR A 974 28.58 -14.92 -9.03
N VAL A 975 29.41 -15.41 -9.97
CA VAL A 975 28.98 -16.34 -11.03
C VAL A 975 28.45 -17.66 -10.44
N PHE A 976 28.96 -18.09 -9.28
CA PHE A 976 28.51 -19.31 -8.60
C PHE A 976 27.17 -19.15 -7.84
N LEU A 977 26.89 -17.98 -7.28
CA LEU A 977 25.63 -17.69 -6.59
C LEU A 977 24.48 -17.37 -7.55
N VAL A 978 24.78 -16.88 -8.76
CA VAL A 978 23.78 -16.50 -9.77
C VAL A 978 23.55 -17.61 -10.83
N GLY A 979 24.54 -18.46 -11.12
CA GLY A 979 24.45 -19.55 -12.10
C GLY A 979 24.17 -20.92 -11.49
N GLY A 980 22.94 -21.22 -11.11
CA GLY A 980 22.56 -22.49 -10.45
C GLY A 980 22.84 -23.76 -11.28
N THR A 981 24.04 -24.34 -11.17
CA THR A 981 24.34 -25.72 -11.63
C THR A 981 25.17 -26.50 -10.61
N ARG A 982 24.91 -27.82 -10.51
CA ARG A 982 25.43 -28.75 -9.50
C ARG A 982 26.79 -29.33 -9.93
N MET A 983 27.88 -29.00 -9.22
CA MET A 983 29.23 -29.55 -9.50
C MET A 983 29.39 -31.03 -9.07
N ARG A 984 30.10 -31.82 -9.89
CA ARG A 984 30.56 -33.19 -9.57
C ARG A 984 31.81 -33.17 -8.69
N LYS A 985 31.95 -34.20 -7.85
CA LYS A 985 32.97 -34.37 -6.80
C LYS A 985 34.43 -34.21 -7.24
N GLU A 986 34.74 -34.32 -8.53
CA GLU A 986 36.10 -34.20 -9.07
C GLU A 986 36.56 -32.76 -9.36
N GLU A 987 35.64 -31.80 -9.60
CA GLU A 987 36.01 -30.39 -9.83
C GLU A 987 36.29 -29.63 -8.51
N ALA A 988 35.67 -30.04 -7.41
CA ALA A 988 35.93 -29.50 -6.08
C ALA A 988 37.37 -29.80 -5.58
N LEU A 989 37.95 -30.95 -5.99
CA LEU A 989 39.33 -31.33 -5.68
C LEU A 989 40.36 -30.53 -6.48
N SER A 990 40.02 -30.04 -7.68
CA SER A 990 40.90 -29.18 -8.49
C SER A 990 40.99 -27.75 -7.94
N ILE A 991 39.89 -27.23 -7.40
CA ILE A 991 39.83 -25.89 -6.78
C ILE A 991 40.60 -25.86 -5.44
N ALA A 992 40.49 -26.92 -4.63
CA ALA A 992 41.29 -27.07 -3.41
C ALA A 992 42.80 -27.22 -3.70
N GLY A 993 43.17 -27.84 -4.82
CA GLY A 993 44.56 -27.95 -5.28
C GLY A 993 45.18 -26.63 -5.75
N HIS A 994 44.39 -25.74 -6.36
CA HIS A 994 44.87 -24.42 -6.81
C HIS A 994 44.99 -23.40 -5.68
N ALA A 995 44.09 -23.45 -4.67
CA ALA A 995 44.21 -22.63 -3.47
C ALA A 995 45.46 -22.99 -2.64
N ARG A 996 45.85 -24.27 -2.58
CA ARG A 996 47.11 -24.72 -1.95
C ARG A 996 48.37 -24.26 -2.66
N LYS A 997 48.36 -24.16 -4.00
CA LYS A 997 49.49 -23.65 -4.79
C LYS A 997 49.64 -22.13 -4.70
N LEU A 998 48.53 -21.39 -4.53
CA LEU A 998 48.54 -19.94 -4.36
C LEU A 998 49.03 -19.49 -2.98
N LEU A 999 48.78 -20.29 -1.93
CA LEU A 999 49.30 -20.03 -0.57
C LEU A 999 50.80 -20.32 -0.42
N ALA A 1000 51.43 -21.06 -1.35
CA ALA A 1000 52.86 -21.38 -1.32
C ALA A 1000 53.75 -20.38 -2.07
N ALA A 1001 53.18 -19.35 -2.71
CA ALA A 1001 53.93 -18.44 -3.61
C ALA A 1001 54.23 -17.05 -3.02
N ALA A 1002 53.92 -16.79 -1.74
CA ALA A 1002 54.10 -15.49 -1.12
C ALA A 1002 55.04 -15.53 0.09
N VAL A 1003 56.35 -15.72 -0.17
CA VAL A 1003 57.58 -15.21 0.51
C VAL A 1003 58.77 -15.94 -0.17
N PRO A 1004 59.95 -15.35 -0.54
CA PRO A 1004 60.48 -13.99 -0.28
C PRO A 1004 61.05 -13.24 -1.54
N ALA A 1005 61.17 -11.91 -1.47
CA ALA A 1005 62.29 -11.17 -2.09
C ALA A 1005 62.37 -9.70 -1.61
N PHE A 1006 63.22 -9.42 -0.63
CA PHE A 1006 64.01 -8.18 -0.60
C PHE A 1006 65.30 -8.39 0.23
N CYS A 1007 66.31 -8.92 -0.45
CA CYS A 1007 67.72 -8.69 -0.12
C CYS A 1007 68.39 -8.28 -1.44
N THR A 1008 68.68 -6.99 -1.65
CA THR A 1008 69.91 -6.44 -2.29
C THR A 1008 69.78 -4.96 -2.67
N GLY A 1009 70.75 -4.15 -2.23
CA GLY A 1009 71.17 -2.87 -2.82
C GLY A 1009 70.46 -1.61 -2.30
N VAL A 1010 71.09 -0.52 -1.86
CA VAL A 1010 72.46 -0.03 -2.11
C VAL A 1010 72.92 0.91 -0.99
N ILE A 1011 74.17 0.71 -0.56
CA ILE A 1011 75.02 1.63 0.19
C ILE A 1011 75.35 2.86 -0.69
N GLY A 1012 75.08 4.07 -0.21
CA GLY A 1012 75.47 5.29 -0.92
C GLY A 1012 75.50 6.55 -0.05
N ALA A 1013 76.65 6.80 0.60
CA ALA A 1013 77.13 8.08 1.13
C ALA A 1013 76.41 8.62 2.40
N ARG A 1014 77.02 8.74 3.58
CA ARG A 1014 78.14 9.66 3.89
C ARG A 1014 78.64 9.40 5.32
N ARG A 1015 79.90 8.96 5.39
CA ARG A 1015 81.00 9.40 6.27
C ARG A 1015 80.70 10.00 7.67
N ARG A 1016 81.50 9.45 8.60
CA ARG A 1016 82.09 10.02 9.83
C ARG A 1016 81.13 10.04 11.04
N ARG A 1017 81.51 9.56 12.23
CA ARG A 1017 82.84 9.49 12.84
C ARG A 1017 82.82 8.56 14.06
N ARG A 1018 83.87 7.74 14.16
CA ARG A 1018 84.69 7.42 15.36
C ARG A 1018 84.01 6.68 16.53
N ARG A 1019 84.45 5.44 16.79
CA ARG A 1019 85.57 5.04 17.70
C ARG A 1019 85.10 5.13 19.15
N THR A 1020 85.12 4.08 19.96
CA THR A 1020 86.24 3.20 20.36
C THR A 1020 85.60 2.05 21.17
N GLY A 1021 85.93 0.76 20.96
CA GLY A 1021 87.11 0.09 21.54
C GLY A 1021 86.81 -0.28 23.01
N GLY A 1022 86.89 -1.52 23.49
CA GLY A 1022 87.30 -2.80 22.93
C GLY A 1022 87.41 -3.81 24.08
N THR A 1023 87.57 -5.09 23.71
CA THR A 1023 88.29 -6.17 24.45
C THR A 1023 87.74 -6.62 25.81
N ALA A 1024 87.71 -7.89 26.20
CA ALA A 1024 88.07 -9.20 25.64
C ALA A 1024 87.39 -10.22 26.59
N MET A 1025 86.66 -11.21 26.10
CA MET A 1025 87.13 -12.54 25.67
C MET A 1025 87.49 -13.47 26.84
N VAL A 1026 86.78 -14.61 26.90
CA VAL A 1026 87.24 -16.01 27.05
C VAL A 1026 86.12 -16.82 27.75
N ARG A 1027 85.74 -18.07 27.41
CA ARG A 1027 85.78 -18.91 26.19
C ARG A 1027 85.08 -20.24 26.58
N GLY A 1028 84.41 -20.87 25.62
CA GLY A 1028 84.03 -22.30 25.61
C GLY A 1028 82.54 -22.50 25.89
N SER A 1029 81.73 -23.16 25.06
CA SER A 1029 81.82 -24.04 23.88
C SER A 1029 80.36 -24.09 23.35
N GLY A 1030 79.96 -24.12 22.09
CA GLY A 1030 80.53 -24.54 20.82
C GLY A 1030 79.45 -25.36 20.09
N GLY A 1031 78.74 -24.76 19.13
CA GLY A 1031 77.99 -25.45 18.06
C GLY A 1031 76.48 -25.66 18.25
N GLU A 1032 75.67 -24.72 17.75
CA GLU A 1032 74.26 -24.93 17.38
C GLU A 1032 74.18 -25.08 15.85
N GLU A 1033 73.59 -26.18 15.36
CA GLU A 1033 72.84 -26.23 14.09
C GLU A 1033 72.11 -27.58 13.97
N LEU A 1034 70.78 -27.54 13.89
CA LEU A 1034 69.86 -28.39 13.12
C LEU A 1034 68.54 -28.73 13.86
N ALA A 1035 67.47 -28.63 13.08
CA ALA A 1035 66.12 -29.15 13.27
C ALA A 1035 65.16 -28.39 14.20
N VAL A 1036 64.22 -27.62 13.62
CA VAL A 1036 62.77 -27.82 13.86
C VAL A 1036 61.99 -27.42 12.59
N ILE A 1037 61.59 -28.42 11.80
CA ILE A 1037 60.41 -28.39 10.93
C ILE A 1037 59.44 -29.43 11.50
N ALA A 1038 58.14 -29.09 11.51
CA ALA A 1038 56.96 -29.92 11.81
C ALA A 1038 56.47 -29.98 13.27
N LEU A 1039 55.35 -29.27 13.55
CA LEU A 1039 54.11 -29.80 14.17
C LEU A 1039 53.12 -28.67 14.51
N VAL A 1040 52.30 -28.24 13.54
CA VAL A 1040 50.95 -27.70 13.81
C VAL A 1040 50.02 -28.25 12.72
N GLY A 1041 49.58 -29.47 12.95
CA GLY A 1041 48.46 -30.08 12.26
C GLY A 1041 47.79 -30.97 13.27
N LEU A 1042 46.71 -30.48 13.89
CA LEU A 1042 45.66 -31.21 14.61
C LEU A 1042 44.77 -30.18 15.32
N GLY A 1043 43.48 -30.09 14.94
CA GLY A 1043 42.50 -29.32 15.72
C GLY A 1043 41.35 -28.65 14.97
N PHE A 1044 40.72 -29.28 13.98
CA PHE A 1044 39.30 -29.00 13.66
C PHE A 1044 38.63 -30.29 13.22
N GLY A 1045 38.03 -30.98 14.19
CA GLY A 1045 37.19 -32.15 14.00
C GLY A 1045 36.14 -32.21 15.10
N ALA A 1046 34.88 -32.35 14.67
CA ALA A 1046 33.68 -32.70 15.44
C ALA A 1046 32.95 -31.59 16.22
N TRP A 1047 31.83 -31.10 15.67
CA TRP A 1047 30.50 -31.60 16.09
C TRP A 1047 29.43 -31.26 15.03
N ALA A 1048 29.13 -32.24 14.19
CA ALA A 1048 27.82 -32.41 13.57
C ALA A 1048 27.44 -33.86 13.85
N GLY A 1049 26.41 -34.07 14.66
CA GLY A 1049 25.87 -35.39 14.95
C GLY A 1049 24.41 -35.26 15.36
N TRP A 1050 23.49 -35.74 14.51
CA TRP A 1050 22.75 -36.98 14.74
C TRP A 1050 21.69 -37.18 13.64
N SER A 1051 21.82 -38.27 12.88
CA SER A 1051 20.74 -39.18 12.44
C SER A 1051 21.23 -39.99 11.24
N LEU A 1052 21.62 -41.24 11.49
CA LEU A 1052 21.23 -42.44 10.73
C LEU A 1052 22.11 -43.61 11.19
N GLY A 1053 21.52 -44.48 12.00
CA GLY A 1053 22.06 -45.81 12.24
C GLY A 1053 21.61 -46.76 11.13
N SER A 1054 22.55 -47.52 10.58
CA SER A 1054 22.43 -48.98 10.43
C SER A 1054 23.72 -49.55 9.83
N ARG A 1055 24.20 -50.61 10.49
CA ARG A 1055 25.16 -51.66 10.06
C ARG A 1055 24.98 -52.08 8.58
N GLY A 1056 25.97 -52.62 7.87
CA GLY A 1056 27.30 -53.11 8.26
C GLY A 1056 28.08 -53.66 7.06
N GLU A 1057 28.99 -54.62 7.35
CA GLU A 1057 30.01 -55.27 6.50
C GLU A 1057 31.28 -54.42 6.24
N GLY A 1058 32.52 -54.86 6.48
CA GLY A 1058 33.07 -56.12 6.97
C GLY A 1058 34.61 -56.06 6.98
N SER A 1059 35.22 -56.92 7.80
CA SER A 1059 36.66 -57.17 8.12
C SER A 1059 37.42 -56.14 8.94
#